data_AF-A0A7W7DDK8-F1
#
_entry.id   AF-A0A7W7DDK8-F1
#
_cell.length_a   1.000
_cell.length_b   1.000
_cell.length_c   1.000
_cell.angle_alpha   90.00
_cell.angle_beta   90.00
_cell.angle_gamma   90.00
#
_symmetry.space_group_name_H-M   'P 1'
#
loop_
_entity.id
_entity.type
_entity.pdbx_description
1 polymer ?
#
loop_
_entity_poly.entity_id
_entity_poly.type
_entity_poly.pdbx_seq_one_letter_code
_entity_poly.pdbx_strand_id
1 'polypeptide(L)'
;MGACARVEVRVDGIVQGVGFRPFVHRLATGLGLHGVVGNDERGVLIEVEGNPEAVAAFTDAVRHRPPPLASVERVTTRPLPVTGEPGFRIVPSTGRDHGRALISPDVATCDDCLRELFDPADRRHLYPFINCTACGPRFTIVTASPYDRAGTTMAPFAMCPACAAEYHDPSSRRFHAQPVCCPACGPRLRLLVPAGTEDARPPGRWAEVAGDPIAGAANVLRRGGVLAVKGIGGYHLAVRADLEDAVATLRARKRRAERPFAVMTPTLATARHLCTTDPHEERLLTAPQRPIVLLARRHIPSTPRVPEPGLASAQGVRAGDGGDGSACGAEQRSGDVAAAVGPLVDASVAPLIDPSVVTLIAPSVAPCDRMLGVMLPYSPVHHLLLREFPQPIVLTSGNVSDEPIAYLDADALSLLGGLADAFLLHDRAIRTRADDSVVRVVRGREVPVRRSRGHVPRPSPLVRAARRPVLACGAELKHTFCLARGRHALVSQHIGDLENYETLRSFTEGVRHFERLFGIRPEVVAHDPHPEYLSTKYALERGDVQLVAVQHHHAHIASCLTDNGAAGPVIGVAFDGLGYGLDRTLWGGEFLVADLTGFRRAGHLATVPMPGGAAAIRQPWRMAAAYLADLSPSVPDSVRQGPTDGAAHLASISGRFPDGGHRDPADGAAQLTGLSMSFPDIGRRGHAEGNAGTAGLAVRERNAARWDAVTALAARAVNAPLTSSAGRLFDAVAAIAIGRDTVSYEGQAAVELERAAAPGEAGTYPCRIIGAGRAEGPGAGRADGGEEMFVAMGHDLVRAVVDDLGAGAEPGVVAARFHNGVARLIVEGCVRLREQTGLCVVALSGGVFQNARLVAGTTAGLEERGFTVLTHKNVPPNDGGISLGQAAVAAALSHPG
;
A
#
# COMPACT_ATOMS: atom_id res chain seq x y z
N MET A 1 12.49 27.50 -53.80
CA MET A 1 11.84 26.36 -53.12
C MET A 1 12.45 26.28 -51.74
N GLY A 2 11.69 26.57 -50.69
CA GLY A 2 12.19 26.47 -49.32
C GLY A 2 12.58 25.02 -49.02
N ALA A 3 13.64 24.83 -48.23
CA ALA A 3 14.04 23.49 -47.80
C ALA A 3 12.85 22.81 -47.09
N CYS A 4 12.60 21.54 -47.42
CA CYS A 4 11.56 20.73 -46.81
C CYS A 4 12.22 19.51 -46.17
N ALA A 5 11.80 19.17 -44.95
CA ALA A 5 12.29 18.01 -44.23
C ALA A 5 11.12 17.12 -43.81
N ARG A 6 11.30 15.80 -43.94
CA ARG A 6 10.40 14.79 -43.38
C ARG A 6 11.15 13.98 -42.34
N VAL A 7 10.53 13.78 -41.18
CA VAL A 7 11.12 13.07 -40.05
C VAL A 7 10.10 12.09 -39.48
N GLU A 8 10.54 10.86 -39.26
CA GLU A 8 9.88 9.90 -38.38
C GLU A 8 10.26 10.23 -36.94
N VAL A 9 9.28 10.50 -36.08
CA VAL A 9 9.45 10.73 -34.65
C VAL A 9 8.80 9.56 -33.89
N ARG A 10 9.63 8.81 -33.17
CA ARG A 10 9.21 7.71 -32.32
C ARG A 10 9.22 8.15 -30.87
N VAL A 11 8.09 8.00 -30.19
CA VAL A 11 7.92 8.37 -28.78
C VAL A 11 7.61 7.13 -27.95
N ASP A 12 8.47 6.86 -26.96
CA ASP A 12 8.30 5.80 -25.96
C ASP A 12 7.95 6.40 -24.59
N GLY A 13 7.18 5.64 -23.80
CA GLY A 13 6.74 6.02 -22.46
C GLY A 13 5.25 5.79 -22.24
N ILE A 14 4.68 6.44 -21.23
CA ILE A 14 3.22 6.50 -21.03
C ILE A 14 2.67 7.56 -21.99
N VAL A 15 2.46 7.17 -23.24
CA VAL A 15 2.02 8.07 -24.33
C VAL A 15 0.76 7.60 -25.03
N GLN A 16 0.19 6.46 -24.60
CA GLN A 16 -1.09 5.96 -25.10
C GLN A 16 -2.20 6.17 -24.07
N GLY A 17 -3.41 6.47 -24.54
CA GLY A 17 -4.58 6.74 -23.68
C GLY A 17 -4.53 8.04 -22.88
N VAL A 18 -3.56 8.91 -23.15
CA VAL A 18 -3.30 10.16 -22.42
C VAL A 18 -3.57 11.43 -23.25
N GLY A 19 -4.26 11.28 -24.39
CA GLY A 19 -4.51 12.40 -25.31
C GLY A 19 -3.32 12.79 -26.19
N PHE A 20 -2.31 11.92 -26.33
CA PHE A 20 -1.10 12.21 -27.11
C PHE A 20 -1.35 12.38 -28.60
N ARG A 21 -2.14 11.48 -29.23
CA ARG A 21 -2.52 11.59 -30.66
C ARG A 21 -3.24 12.93 -30.97
N PRO A 22 -4.25 13.37 -30.18
CA PRO A 22 -4.83 14.71 -30.27
C PRO A 22 -3.83 15.86 -30.14
N PHE A 23 -2.91 15.76 -29.17
CA PHE A 23 -1.88 16.77 -28.94
C PHE A 23 -0.95 16.90 -30.16
N VAL A 24 -0.45 15.79 -30.67
CA VAL A 24 0.41 15.75 -31.86
C VAL A 24 -0.31 16.35 -33.06
N HIS A 25 -1.56 15.96 -33.30
CA HIS A 25 -2.35 16.50 -34.41
C HIS A 25 -2.50 18.03 -34.34
N ARG A 26 -2.89 18.57 -33.16
CA ARG A 26 -3.01 20.02 -32.98
C ARG A 26 -1.68 20.75 -33.13
N LEU A 27 -0.61 20.19 -32.56
CA LEU A 27 0.73 20.76 -32.64
C LEU A 27 1.24 20.82 -34.08
N ALA A 28 1.11 19.72 -34.85
CA ALA A 28 1.51 19.68 -36.24
C ALA A 28 0.70 20.66 -37.10
N THR A 29 -0.62 20.67 -36.95
CA THR A 29 -1.50 21.58 -37.69
C THR A 29 -1.20 23.04 -37.38
N GLY A 30 -0.99 23.39 -36.11
CA GLY A 30 -0.67 24.76 -35.69
C GLY A 30 0.69 25.26 -36.20
N LEU A 31 1.62 24.36 -36.52
CA LEU A 31 2.92 24.66 -37.13
C LEU A 31 2.92 24.56 -38.66
N GLY A 32 1.77 24.29 -39.28
CA GLY A 32 1.65 24.12 -40.74
C GLY A 32 2.36 22.87 -41.27
N LEU A 33 2.52 21.84 -40.45
CA LEU A 33 3.19 20.59 -40.81
C LEU A 33 2.19 19.54 -41.34
N HIS A 34 2.69 18.62 -42.15
CA HIS A 34 1.94 17.53 -42.76
C HIS A 34 2.42 16.17 -42.25
N GLY A 35 1.61 15.12 -42.41
CA GLY A 35 1.99 13.74 -42.05
C GLY A 35 0.95 12.98 -41.22
N VAL A 36 1.42 12.08 -40.36
CA VAL A 36 0.55 11.13 -39.66
C VAL A 36 0.98 10.86 -38.22
N VAL A 37 0.03 10.47 -37.38
CA VAL A 37 0.32 9.91 -36.04
C VAL A 37 -0.53 8.66 -35.79
N GLY A 38 0.09 7.61 -35.26
CA GLY A 38 -0.56 6.35 -34.90
C GLY A 38 0.00 5.75 -33.62
N ASN A 39 -0.78 4.92 -32.95
CA ASN A 39 -0.26 4.07 -31.88
C ASN A 39 0.23 2.75 -32.48
N ASP A 40 1.23 2.16 -31.84
CA ASP A 40 1.62 0.78 -32.12
C ASP A 40 1.97 0.03 -30.83
N GLU A 41 2.54 -1.16 -30.96
CA GLU A 41 2.95 -1.98 -29.84
C GLU A 41 4.06 -1.36 -28.97
N ARG A 42 4.78 -0.32 -29.41
CA ARG A 42 5.89 0.30 -28.64
C ARG A 42 5.50 1.61 -27.98
N GLY A 43 4.64 2.40 -28.64
CA GLY A 43 4.29 3.73 -28.16
C GLY A 43 3.54 4.51 -29.23
N VAL A 44 4.05 5.69 -29.59
CA VAL A 44 3.49 6.52 -30.65
C VAL A 44 4.50 6.66 -31.78
N LEU A 45 4.06 6.43 -33.01
CA LEU A 45 4.81 6.71 -34.23
C LEU A 45 4.21 7.95 -34.89
N ILE A 46 5.07 8.90 -35.24
CA ILE A 46 4.71 10.13 -35.92
C ILE A 46 5.57 10.24 -37.17
N GLU A 47 4.97 10.64 -38.27
CA GLU A 47 5.70 11.14 -39.43
C GLU A 47 5.29 12.60 -39.61
N VAL A 48 6.28 13.49 -39.72
CA VAL A 48 6.03 14.92 -39.87
C VAL A 48 6.90 15.48 -41.00
N GLU A 49 6.28 16.28 -41.87
CA GLU A 49 6.87 16.86 -43.06
C GLU A 49 6.57 18.37 -43.12
N GLY A 50 7.56 19.18 -43.49
CA GLY A 50 7.36 20.61 -43.70
C GLY A 50 8.66 21.42 -43.62
N ASN A 51 8.53 22.68 -43.20
CA ASN A 51 9.69 23.54 -42.96
C ASN A 51 10.60 22.94 -41.86
N PRO A 52 11.92 22.81 -42.08
CA PRO A 52 12.87 22.25 -41.11
C PRO A 52 12.82 22.88 -39.71
N GLU A 53 12.63 24.19 -39.61
CA GLU A 53 12.52 24.90 -38.33
C GLU A 53 11.24 24.51 -37.58
N ALA A 54 10.13 24.40 -38.31
CA ALA A 54 8.85 23.96 -37.76
C ALA A 54 8.93 22.48 -37.32
N VAL A 55 9.60 21.61 -38.09
CA VAL A 55 9.85 20.21 -37.71
C VAL A 55 10.71 20.10 -36.45
N ALA A 56 11.73 20.95 -36.31
CA ALA A 56 12.55 21.03 -35.11
C ALA A 56 11.73 21.50 -33.89
N ALA A 57 10.94 22.57 -34.04
CA ALA A 57 10.05 23.09 -33.00
C ALA A 57 8.99 22.06 -32.58
N PHE A 58 8.45 21.30 -33.54
CA PHE A 58 7.53 20.19 -33.28
C PHE A 58 8.18 19.10 -32.43
N THR A 59 9.38 18.66 -32.81
CA THR A 59 10.12 17.60 -32.11
C THR A 59 10.48 18.02 -30.68
N ASP A 60 10.86 19.29 -30.49
CA ASP A 60 11.12 19.87 -29.18
C ASP A 60 9.86 19.89 -28.30
N ALA A 61 8.73 20.37 -28.84
CA ALA A 61 7.46 20.39 -28.13
C ALA A 61 6.97 18.99 -27.75
N VAL A 62 7.11 17.99 -28.63
CA VAL A 62 6.80 16.58 -28.33
C VAL A 62 7.64 16.05 -27.17
N ARG A 63 8.90 16.47 -27.06
CA ARG A 63 9.83 16.02 -26.01
C ARG A 63 9.61 16.74 -24.68
N HIS A 64 9.37 18.05 -24.70
CA HIS A 64 9.44 18.90 -23.52
C HIS A 64 8.09 19.45 -23.04
N ARG A 65 7.05 19.39 -23.87
CA ARG A 65 5.71 19.91 -23.56
C ARG A 65 4.59 18.88 -23.83
N PRO A 66 4.71 17.63 -23.34
CA PRO A 66 3.69 16.62 -23.58
C PRO A 66 2.40 16.89 -22.78
N PRO A 67 1.28 16.19 -23.09
CA PRO A 67 0.04 16.28 -22.31
C PRO A 67 0.26 15.94 -20.82
N PRO A 68 -0.57 16.46 -19.89
CA PRO A 68 -0.33 16.32 -18.44
C PRO A 68 -0.25 14.89 -17.90
N LEU A 69 -0.98 13.95 -18.51
CA LEU A 69 -0.95 12.53 -18.12
C LEU A 69 0.14 11.73 -18.82
N ALA A 70 0.79 12.33 -19.82
CA ALA A 70 1.83 11.67 -20.58
C ALA A 70 3.16 11.73 -19.85
N SER A 71 3.91 10.64 -19.91
CA SER A 71 5.30 10.58 -19.45
C SER A 71 6.14 10.12 -20.62
N VAL A 72 6.83 11.07 -21.25
CA VAL A 72 7.72 10.81 -22.39
C VAL A 72 9.09 10.43 -21.83
N GLU A 73 9.52 9.20 -22.11
CA GLU A 73 10.81 8.69 -21.63
C GLU A 73 11.89 8.85 -22.69
N ARG A 74 11.54 8.60 -23.95
CA ARG A 74 12.47 8.65 -25.06
C ARG A 74 11.77 9.13 -26.31
N VAL A 75 12.43 10.04 -27.01
CA VAL A 75 12.06 10.47 -28.35
C VAL A 75 13.26 10.21 -29.25
N THR A 76 13.06 9.43 -30.31
CA THR A 76 14.05 9.18 -31.36
C THR A 76 13.53 9.70 -32.68
N THR A 77 14.42 10.22 -33.50
CA THR A 77 14.08 10.79 -34.81
C THR A 77 14.90 10.13 -35.91
N ARG A 78 14.28 9.95 -37.08
CA ARG A 78 14.93 9.40 -38.27
C ARG A 78 14.49 10.21 -39.50
N PRO A 79 15.41 10.75 -40.31
CA PRO A 79 15.06 11.42 -41.56
C PRO A 79 14.35 10.46 -42.52
N LEU A 80 13.36 10.97 -43.25
CA LEU A 80 12.64 10.24 -44.29
C LEU A 80 12.65 11.03 -45.61
N PRO A 81 12.46 10.36 -46.77
CA PRO A 81 12.23 11.05 -48.03
C PRO A 81 10.91 11.83 -48.02
N VAL A 82 10.96 13.08 -48.49
CA VAL A 82 9.80 13.98 -48.63
C VAL A 82 8.80 13.40 -49.63
N THR A 83 7.51 13.51 -49.32
CA THR A 83 6.40 12.97 -50.13
C THR A 83 5.53 14.04 -50.78
N GLY A 84 5.43 15.22 -50.17
CA GLY A 84 4.53 16.29 -50.60
C GLY A 84 3.06 16.06 -50.29
N GLU A 85 2.72 15.05 -49.46
CA GLU A 85 1.33 14.78 -49.09
C GLU A 85 0.78 15.90 -48.17
N PRO A 86 -0.36 16.52 -48.52
CA PRO A 86 -0.92 17.61 -47.72
C PRO A 86 -1.72 17.10 -46.51
N GLY A 87 -1.69 17.88 -45.44
CA GLY A 87 -2.50 17.68 -44.23
C GLY A 87 -1.85 16.76 -43.21
N PHE A 88 -2.41 16.76 -42.00
CA PHE A 88 -1.96 15.91 -40.90
C PHE A 88 -3.13 15.07 -40.38
N ARG A 89 -2.95 13.77 -40.19
CA ARG A 89 -4.06 12.86 -39.82
C ARG A 89 -3.67 11.82 -38.76
N ILE A 90 -4.64 11.45 -37.92
CA ILE A 90 -4.50 10.33 -37.00
C ILE A 90 -4.86 9.05 -37.76
N VAL A 91 -3.92 8.11 -37.85
CA VAL A 91 -4.12 6.83 -38.55
C VAL A 91 -4.53 5.71 -37.59
N PRO A 92 -5.17 4.63 -38.08
CA PRO A 92 -5.44 3.45 -37.27
C PRO A 92 -4.17 2.90 -36.62
N SER A 93 -4.30 2.40 -35.41
CA SER A 93 -3.18 1.78 -34.71
C SER A 93 -2.71 0.51 -35.42
N THR A 94 -1.40 0.26 -35.41
CA THR A 94 -0.78 -0.91 -36.05
C THR A 94 -0.21 -1.88 -35.02
N GLY A 95 -0.08 -3.15 -35.40
CA GLY A 95 0.36 -4.25 -34.51
C GLY A 95 -0.78 -5.20 -34.14
N ARG A 96 -0.45 -6.49 -33.96
CA ARG A 96 -1.38 -7.54 -33.52
C ARG A 96 -0.83 -8.17 -32.24
N ASP A 97 -1.66 -8.20 -31.20
CA ASP A 97 -1.44 -8.79 -29.86
C ASP A 97 -0.21 -8.32 -29.05
N HIS A 98 -0.46 -7.98 -27.78
CA HIS A 98 0.52 -7.91 -26.68
C HIS A 98 1.75 -7.01 -26.94
N GLY A 99 1.60 -5.70 -26.70
CA GLY A 99 2.64 -4.70 -26.94
C GLY A 99 3.54 -4.35 -25.74
N ARG A 100 4.67 -3.72 -26.03
CA ARG A 100 5.61 -3.12 -25.07
C ARG A 100 5.17 -1.75 -24.53
N ALA A 101 4.12 -1.16 -25.09
CA ALA A 101 3.64 0.17 -24.72
C ALA A 101 3.18 0.22 -23.26
N LEU A 102 3.58 1.27 -22.55
CA LEU A 102 3.16 1.51 -21.18
C LEU A 102 1.73 2.06 -21.12
N ILE A 103 1.02 1.69 -20.06
CA ILE A 103 -0.39 2.05 -19.86
C ILE A 103 -0.49 3.06 -18.73
N SER A 104 -1.30 4.10 -18.94
CA SER A 104 -1.55 5.11 -17.92
C SER A 104 -2.42 4.55 -16.78
N PRO A 105 -2.16 4.93 -15.52
CA PRO A 105 -3.06 4.62 -14.41
C PRO A 105 -4.45 5.22 -14.58
N ASP A 106 -5.43 4.70 -13.84
CA ASP A 106 -6.73 5.36 -13.71
C ASP A 106 -6.59 6.72 -13.02
N VAL A 107 -7.33 7.71 -13.49
CA VAL A 107 -7.31 9.07 -12.94
C VAL A 107 -8.72 9.57 -12.68
N ALA A 108 -8.86 10.40 -11.66
CA ALA A 108 -10.11 11.01 -11.26
C ALA A 108 -10.67 11.93 -12.33
N THR A 109 -11.98 12.19 -12.25
CA THR A 109 -12.69 13.14 -13.12
C THR A 109 -12.04 14.52 -13.02
N CYS A 110 -11.68 15.11 -14.16
CA CYS A 110 -11.08 16.46 -14.20
C CYS A 110 -12.14 17.55 -14.04
N ASP A 111 -11.71 18.75 -13.63
CA ASP A 111 -12.59 19.89 -13.35
C ASP A 111 -13.47 20.29 -14.54
N ASP A 112 -12.96 20.20 -15.77
CA ASP A 112 -13.75 20.45 -16.97
C ASP A 112 -14.91 19.45 -17.13
N CYS A 113 -14.68 18.16 -16.85
CA CYS A 113 -15.76 17.16 -16.88
C CYS A 113 -16.73 17.37 -15.72
N LEU A 114 -16.25 17.82 -14.55
CA LEU A 114 -17.12 18.14 -13.42
C LEU A 114 -18.03 19.33 -13.72
N ARG A 115 -17.53 20.34 -14.44
CA ARG A 115 -18.35 21.47 -14.90
C ARG A 115 -19.48 20.99 -15.81
N GLU A 116 -19.16 20.20 -16.83
CA GLU A 116 -20.16 19.63 -17.75
C GLU A 116 -21.13 18.66 -17.06
N LEU A 117 -20.66 17.88 -16.07
CA LEU A 117 -21.50 16.97 -15.29
C LEU A 117 -22.65 17.71 -14.59
N PHE A 118 -22.40 18.94 -14.14
CA PHE A 118 -23.35 19.73 -13.38
C PHE A 118 -23.98 20.89 -14.16
N ASP A 119 -23.62 21.08 -15.43
CA ASP A 119 -24.22 22.09 -16.31
C ASP A 119 -25.54 21.54 -16.92
N PRO A 120 -26.71 22.12 -16.62
CA PRO A 120 -28.00 21.68 -17.18
C PRO A 120 -28.09 21.82 -18.70
N ALA A 121 -27.26 22.65 -19.32
CA ALA A 121 -27.22 22.83 -20.77
C ALA A 121 -26.36 21.77 -21.48
N ASP A 122 -25.50 21.04 -20.76
CA ASP A 122 -24.65 20.02 -21.36
C ASP A 122 -25.43 18.72 -21.60
N ARG A 123 -25.17 18.08 -22.75
CA ARG A 123 -25.76 16.78 -23.12
C ARG A 123 -25.40 15.63 -22.19
N ARG A 124 -24.40 15.81 -21.33
CA ARG A 124 -23.93 14.87 -20.31
C ARG A 124 -24.27 15.34 -18.90
N HIS A 125 -25.20 16.28 -18.75
CA HIS A 125 -25.74 16.66 -17.45
C HIS A 125 -26.14 15.41 -16.65
N LEU A 126 -25.59 15.29 -15.45
CA LEU A 126 -25.79 14.17 -14.50
C LEU A 126 -25.41 12.79 -15.02
N TYR A 127 -24.60 12.70 -16.09
CA TYR A 127 -24.23 11.43 -16.66
C TYR A 127 -23.06 10.74 -15.90
N PRO A 128 -23.27 9.56 -15.26
CA PRO A 128 -22.30 8.98 -14.31
C PRO A 128 -21.00 8.43 -14.93
N PHE A 129 -20.85 8.48 -16.26
CA PHE A 129 -19.68 7.95 -16.97
C PHE A 129 -18.96 9.01 -17.81
N ILE A 130 -19.25 10.30 -17.57
CA ILE A 130 -18.56 11.40 -18.24
C ILE A 130 -17.04 11.30 -18.07
N ASN A 131 -16.32 11.42 -19.18
CA ASN A 131 -14.86 11.45 -19.21
C ASN A 131 -14.36 12.19 -20.45
N CYS A 132 -13.05 12.42 -20.50
CA CYS A 132 -12.33 12.98 -21.65
C CYS A 132 -10.94 12.33 -21.77
N THR A 133 -10.09 12.82 -22.68
CA THR A 133 -8.72 12.31 -22.84
C THR A 133 -7.85 12.50 -21.59
N ALA A 134 -8.17 13.49 -20.74
CA ALA A 134 -7.41 13.86 -19.55
C ALA A 134 -7.94 13.27 -18.22
N CYS A 135 -8.99 12.44 -18.25
CA CYS A 135 -9.54 11.84 -17.02
C CYS A 135 -10.24 10.49 -17.24
N GLY A 136 -10.62 9.84 -16.14
CA GLY A 136 -11.42 8.62 -16.13
C GLY A 136 -10.59 7.32 -16.13
N PRO A 137 -11.27 6.16 -16.28
CA PRO A 137 -10.62 4.85 -16.20
C PRO A 137 -9.68 4.60 -17.37
N ARG A 138 -8.61 3.84 -17.10
CA ARG A 138 -7.58 3.42 -18.06
C ARG A 138 -7.20 1.97 -17.79
N PHE A 139 -6.31 1.74 -16.85
CA PHE A 139 -5.81 0.41 -16.49
C PHE A 139 -6.93 -0.57 -16.09
N THR A 140 -7.95 -0.10 -15.37
CA THR A 140 -9.07 -0.96 -14.95
C THR A 140 -9.97 -1.43 -16.09
N ILE A 141 -9.90 -0.80 -17.28
CA ILE A 141 -10.77 -1.12 -18.42
C ILE A 141 -10.01 -1.63 -19.64
N VAL A 142 -8.67 -1.65 -19.64
CA VAL A 142 -7.87 -2.10 -20.77
C VAL A 142 -7.87 -3.63 -20.86
N THR A 143 -8.16 -4.17 -22.04
CA THR A 143 -8.15 -5.62 -22.30
C THR A 143 -6.98 -6.04 -23.18
N ALA A 144 -6.51 -5.14 -24.05
CA ALA A 144 -5.39 -5.36 -24.96
C ALA A 144 -4.65 -4.05 -25.29
N SER A 145 -3.45 -4.16 -25.85
CA SER A 145 -2.63 -3.08 -26.37
C SER A 145 -2.43 -3.29 -27.89
N PRO A 146 -2.44 -2.25 -28.76
CA PRO A 146 -2.45 -0.81 -28.46
C PRO A 146 -3.74 -0.27 -27.83
N TYR A 147 -3.65 0.86 -27.11
CA TYR A 147 -4.80 1.46 -26.41
C TYR A 147 -5.80 2.11 -27.39
N ASP A 148 -6.83 1.36 -27.75
CA ASP A 148 -8.00 1.80 -28.51
C ASP A 148 -9.29 1.24 -27.92
N ARG A 149 -10.44 1.83 -28.28
CA ARG A 149 -11.75 1.47 -27.75
C ARG A 149 -12.04 -0.04 -27.85
N ALA A 150 -11.66 -0.68 -28.95
CA ALA A 150 -11.83 -2.13 -29.16
C ALA A 150 -11.01 -2.98 -28.16
N GLY A 151 -9.87 -2.47 -27.70
CA GLY A 151 -9.03 -3.05 -26.65
C GLY A 151 -9.43 -2.60 -25.23
N THR A 152 -10.69 -2.23 -25.01
CA THR A 152 -11.21 -1.86 -23.69
C THR A 152 -12.59 -2.45 -23.41
N THR A 153 -13.03 -2.38 -22.15
CA THR A 153 -14.41 -2.76 -21.77
C THR A 153 -15.49 -1.81 -22.33
N MET A 154 -15.10 -0.77 -23.07
CA MET A 154 -16.01 0.10 -23.82
C MET A 154 -16.35 -0.43 -25.22
N ALA A 155 -15.72 -1.52 -25.67
CA ALA A 155 -15.97 -2.12 -26.99
C ALA A 155 -17.45 -2.48 -27.27
N PRO A 156 -18.24 -3.01 -26.30
CA PRO A 156 -19.66 -3.32 -26.53
C PRO A 156 -20.57 -2.10 -26.73
N PHE A 157 -20.10 -0.91 -26.37
CA PHE A 157 -20.89 0.33 -26.40
C PHE A 157 -20.59 1.10 -27.70
N ALA A 158 -21.37 0.89 -28.76
CA ALA A 158 -21.19 1.60 -30.03
C ALA A 158 -21.44 3.11 -29.84
N MET A 159 -20.57 3.98 -30.38
CA MET A 159 -20.75 5.43 -30.25
C MET A 159 -21.97 5.93 -31.03
N CYS A 160 -22.84 6.73 -30.40
CA CYS A 160 -23.90 7.43 -31.13
C CYS A 160 -23.31 8.51 -32.06
N PRO A 161 -24.07 9.02 -33.05
CA PRO A 161 -23.58 10.04 -33.99
C PRO A 161 -22.95 11.26 -33.32
N ALA A 162 -23.54 11.76 -32.23
CA ALA A 162 -23.02 12.92 -31.52
C ALA A 162 -21.73 12.63 -30.73
N CYS A 163 -21.53 11.41 -30.22
CA CYS A 163 -20.24 11.03 -29.63
C CYS A 163 -19.19 10.78 -30.71
N ALA A 164 -19.58 10.19 -31.84
CA ALA A 164 -18.70 10.01 -32.99
C ALA A 164 -18.23 11.36 -33.56
N ALA A 165 -19.10 12.37 -33.65
CA ALA A 165 -18.73 13.72 -34.09
C ALA A 165 -17.62 14.32 -33.21
N GLU A 166 -17.81 14.35 -31.88
CA GLU A 166 -16.77 14.81 -30.94
C GLU A 166 -15.48 13.97 -30.99
N TYR A 167 -15.60 12.66 -31.21
CA TYR A 167 -14.44 11.76 -31.28
C TYR A 167 -13.54 12.08 -32.48
N HIS A 168 -14.10 12.52 -33.60
CA HIS A 168 -13.38 12.84 -34.83
C HIS A 168 -13.09 14.34 -35.00
N ASP A 169 -13.69 15.22 -34.20
CA ASP A 169 -13.47 16.67 -34.26
C ASP A 169 -12.20 17.09 -33.47
N PRO A 170 -11.15 17.61 -34.13
CA PRO A 170 -9.92 18.03 -33.47
C PRO A 170 -10.06 19.17 -32.47
N SER A 171 -11.12 19.97 -32.60
CA SER A 171 -11.43 21.08 -31.67
C SER A 171 -12.08 20.58 -30.38
N SER A 172 -12.66 19.37 -30.40
CA SER A 172 -13.26 18.76 -29.23
C SER A 172 -12.20 18.27 -28.23
N ARG A 173 -12.42 18.54 -26.94
CA ARG A 173 -11.65 17.92 -25.84
C ARG A 173 -11.80 16.39 -25.79
N ARG A 174 -12.76 15.83 -26.52
CA ARG A 174 -13.02 14.39 -26.64
C ARG A 174 -12.49 13.78 -27.94
N PHE A 175 -11.74 14.55 -28.73
CA PHE A 175 -11.01 14.05 -29.88
C PHE A 175 -10.17 12.82 -29.50
N HIS A 176 -10.45 11.67 -30.10
CA HIS A 176 -9.86 10.36 -29.77
C HIS A 176 -9.90 9.93 -28.29
N ALA A 177 -10.87 10.41 -27.50
CA ALA A 177 -11.14 9.89 -26.16
C ALA A 177 -11.75 8.48 -26.25
N GLN A 178 -10.93 7.44 -26.11
CA GLN A 178 -11.36 6.05 -26.27
C GLN A 178 -12.59 5.66 -25.43
N PRO A 179 -12.73 6.08 -24.15
CA PRO A 179 -13.91 5.77 -23.35
C PRO A 179 -15.05 6.79 -23.47
N VAL A 180 -15.05 7.65 -24.50
CA VAL A 180 -16.14 8.63 -24.70
C VAL A 180 -17.49 7.93 -24.82
N CYS A 181 -18.49 8.49 -24.14
CA CYS A 181 -19.87 8.05 -24.22
C CYS A 181 -20.80 9.15 -23.69
N CYS A 182 -22.11 8.92 -23.80
CA CYS A 182 -23.18 9.76 -23.27
C CYS A 182 -24.38 8.87 -22.89
N PRO A 183 -25.47 9.41 -22.31
CA PRO A 183 -26.65 8.62 -21.92
C PRO A 183 -27.26 7.76 -23.03
N ALA A 184 -27.11 8.17 -24.30
CA ALA A 184 -27.69 7.45 -25.44
C ALA A 184 -26.90 6.20 -25.85
N CYS A 185 -25.60 6.14 -25.59
CA CYS A 185 -24.73 5.09 -26.15
C CYS A 185 -23.78 4.44 -25.15
N GLY A 186 -23.75 4.91 -23.92
CA GLY A 186 -22.85 4.42 -22.90
C GLY A 186 -23.50 3.59 -21.82
N PRO A 187 -22.72 3.27 -20.78
CA PRO A 187 -23.16 2.48 -19.65
C PRO A 187 -24.33 3.12 -18.89
N ARG A 188 -25.11 2.27 -18.21
CA ARG A 188 -26.24 2.67 -17.38
C ARG A 188 -26.03 2.26 -15.92
N LEU A 189 -26.40 3.17 -15.02
CA LEU A 189 -26.41 2.93 -13.59
C LEU A 189 -27.73 2.26 -13.20
N ARG A 190 -27.69 1.36 -12.22
CA ARG A 190 -28.83 0.60 -11.72
C ARG A 190 -28.73 0.50 -10.21
N LEU A 191 -29.87 0.59 -9.53
CA LEU A 191 -29.97 0.31 -8.10
C LEU A 191 -30.72 -1.01 -7.92
N LEU A 192 -30.07 -1.98 -7.29
CA LEU A 192 -30.68 -3.24 -6.93
C LEU A 192 -30.94 -3.30 -5.43
N VAL A 193 -32.11 -3.79 -5.07
CA VAL A 193 -32.51 -4.11 -3.70
C VAL A 193 -32.92 -5.59 -3.62
N PRO A 194 -33.00 -6.18 -2.43
CA PRO A 194 -33.42 -7.57 -2.29
C PRO A 194 -34.85 -7.76 -2.79
N ALA A 195 -35.11 -8.87 -3.48
CA ALA A 195 -36.44 -9.17 -4.03
C ALA A 195 -37.35 -9.82 -2.96
N GLY A 196 -38.57 -9.28 -2.80
CA GLY A 196 -39.60 -9.80 -1.87
C GLY A 196 -39.93 -8.83 -0.72
N THR A 197 -40.99 -9.12 0.04
CA THR A 197 -41.28 -8.48 1.34
C THR A 197 -40.36 -9.07 2.42
N GLU A 198 -40.13 -8.35 3.52
CA GLU A 198 -39.21 -8.79 4.60
C GLU A 198 -39.49 -10.23 5.07
N ASP A 199 -40.77 -10.62 5.15
CA ASP A 199 -41.21 -11.95 5.61
C ASP A 199 -41.09 -13.08 4.56
N ALA A 200 -40.81 -12.77 3.30
CA ALA A 200 -40.81 -13.73 2.18
C ALA A 200 -39.54 -13.66 1.31
N ARG A 201 -38.41 -13.21 1.88
CA ARG A 201 -37.16 -12.97 1.16
C ARG A 201 -36.37 -14.27 0.91
N PRO A 202 -36.29 -14.81 -0.32
CA PRO A 202 -35.29 -15.82 -0.63
C PRO A 202 -33.89 -15.16 -0.61
N PRO A 203 -32.89 -15.77 0.07
CA PRO A 203 -31.53 -15.24 0.06
C PRO A 203 -30.97 -15.20 -1.37
N GLY A 204 -30.32 -14.10 -1.73
CA GLY A 204 -29.56 -13.97 -2.99
C GLY A 204 -30.33 -13.50 -4.23
N ARG A 205 -31.64 -13.18 -4.14
CA ARG A 205 -32.40 -12.62 -5.28
C ARG A 205 -32.47 -11.10 -5.20
N TRP A 206 -32.10 -10.42 -6.29
CA TRP A 206 -32.04 -8.96 -6.39
C TRP A 206 -33.04 -8.44 -7.45
N ALA A 207 -33.72 -7.35 -7.14
CA ALA A 207 -34.66 -6.66 -8.02
C ALA A 207 -34.19 -5.21 -8.27
N GLU A 208 -34.37 -4.74 -9.49
CA GLU A 208 -34.04 -3.36 -9.86
C GLU A 208 -35.14 -2.40 -9.40
N VAL A 209 -34.71 -1.28 -8.80
CA VAL A 209 -35.61 -0.21 -8.36
C VAL A 209 -35.84 0.75 -9.53
N ALA A 210 -37.10 1.06 -9.82
CA ALA A 210 -37.46 2.09 -10.80
C ALA A 210 -37.15 3.51 -10.26
N GLY A 211 -36.81 4.44 -11.16
CA GLY A 211 -36.48 5.83 -10.82
C GLY A 211 -35.00 6.14 -10.99
N ASP A 212 -34.53 7.23 -10.36
CA ASP A 212 -33.12 7.61 -10.38
C ASP A 212 -32.30 6.73 -9.40
N PRO A 213 -31.34 5.93 -9.90
CA PRO A 213 -30.49 5.09 -9.05
C PRO A 213 -29.66 5.88 -8.04
N ILE A 214 -29.25 7.12 -8.36
CA ILE A 214 -28.45 7.95 -7.43
C ILE A 214 -29.33 8.39 -6.26
N ALA A 215 -30.51 8.96 -6.53
CA ALA A 215 -31.46 9.34 -5.48
C ALA A 215 -31.86 8.15 -4.58
N GLY A 216 -32.09 6.98 -5.18
CA GLY A 216 -32.39 5.75 -4.45
C GLY A 216 -31.22 5.29 -3.56
N ALA A 217 -29.99 5.33 -4.07
CA ALA A 217 -28.78 5.02 -3.30
C ALA A 217 -28.57 6.00 -2.14
N ALA A 218 -28.78 7.30 -2.38
CA ALA A 218 -28.75 8.31 -1.33
C ALA A 218 -29.79 8.03 -0.23
N ASN A 219 -30.99 7.57 -0.59
CA ASN A 219 -32.02 7.19 0.38
C ASN A 219 -31.61 5.96 1.23
N VAL A 220 -30.93 4.97 0.65
CA VAL A 220 -30.36 3.83 1.42
C VAL A 220 -29.39 4.36 2.48
N LEU A 221 -28.47 5.25 2.11
CA LEU A 221 -27.54 5.87 3.06
C LEU A 221 -28.27 6.70 4.12
N ARG A 222 -29.24 7.55 3.74
CA ARG A 222 -30.02 8.36 4.71
C ARG A 222 -30.69 7.50 5.79
N ARG A 223 -31.16 6.31 5.41
CA ARG A 223 -31.77 5.32 6.32
C ARG A 223 -30.76 4.50 7.15
N GLY A 224 -29.46 4.75 6.99
CA GLY A 224 -28.41 4.02 7.70
C GLY A 224 -28.07 2.65 7.11
N GLY A 225 -28.56 2.34 5.91
CA GLY A 225 -28.29 1.06 5.23
C GLY A 225 -26.87 0.98 4.66
N VAL A 226 -26.39 -0.26 4.48
CA VAL A 226 -25.13 -0.60 3.84
C VAL A 226 -25.32 -0.66 2.32
N LEU A 227 -24.70 0.25 1.59
CA LEU A 227 -24.76 0.33 0.14
C LEU A 227 -23.48 -0.26 -0.49
N ALA A 228 -23.61 -1.28 -1.33
CA ALA A 228 -22.51 -1.68 -2.21
C ALA A 228 -22.47 -0.77 -3.45
N VAL A 229 -21.34 -0.14 -3.75
CA VAL A 229 -21.14 0.79 -4.87
C VAL A 229 -20.08 0.24 -5.82
N LYS A 230 -20.44 -0.01 -7.08
CA LYS A 230 -19.49 -0.36 -8.13
C LYS A 230 -18.66 0.88 -8.51
N GLY A 231 -17.38 0.85 -8.17
CA GLY A 231 -16.42 1.90 -8.48
C GLY A 231 -15.68 1.67 -9.80
N ILE A 232 -14.50 2.27 -9.93
CA ILE A 232 -13.64 2.11 -11.12
C ILE A 232 -12.87 0.77 -11.08
N GLY A 233 -12.29 0.43 -9.92
CA GLY A 233 -11.45 -0.75 -9.73
C GLY A 233 -12.09 -1.91 -8.98
N GLY A 234 -13.33 -1.77 -8.53
CA GLY A 234 -14.07 -2.81 -7.80
C GLY A 234 -15.27 -2.24 -7.05
N TYR A 235 -15.98 -3.12 -6.35
CA TYR A 235 -17.09 -2.76 -5.47
C TYR A 235 -16.58 -2.24 -4.13
N HIS A 236 -17.26 -1.25 -3.57
CA HIS A 236 -17.03 -0.73 -2.23
C HIS A 236 -18.29 -0.89 -1.39
N LEU A 237 -18.15 -1.00 -0.07
CA LEU A 237 -19.26 -0.90 0.87
C LEU A 237 -19.26 0.51 1.48
N ALA A 238 -20.42 1.14 1.45
CA ALA A 238 -20.64 2.48 1.93
C ALA A 238 -21.73 2.54 3.00
N VAL A 239 -21.47 3.30 4.05
CA VAL A 239 -22.43 3.67 5.09
C VAL A 239 -22.21 5.13 5.48
N ARG A 240 -23.20 5.72 6.13
CA ARG A 240 -23.04 7.02 6.81
C ARG A 240 -21.89 6.97 7.81
N ALA A 241 -20.95 7.91 7.73
CA ALA A 241 -19.80 7.95 8.62
C ALA A 241 -20.10 8.62 9.97
N ASP A 242 -21.23 9.30 10.10
CA ASP A 242 -21.69 9.99 11.29
C ASP A 242 -22.66 9.16 12.16
N LEU A 243 -23.08 7.99 11.67
CA LEU A 243 -24.06 7.12 12.32
C LEU A 243 -23.40 5.85 12.87
N GLU A 244 -23.22 5.79 14.20
CA GLU A 244 -22.52 4.70 14.89
C GLU A 244 -23.13 3.31 14.57
N ASP A 245 -24.45 3.16 14.63
CA ASP A 245 -25.13 1.89 14.37
C ASP A 245 -24.87 1.36 12.95
N ALA A 246 -24.81 2.26 11.96
CA ALA A 246 -24.53 1.87 10.57
C ALA A 246 -23.08 1.39 10.40
N VAL A 247 -22.13 2.08 11.04
CA VAL A 247 -20.72 1.69 11.01
C VAL A 247 -20.50 0.38 11.78
N ALA A 248 -21.10 0.24 12.96
CA ALA A 248 -21.05 -0.99 13.76
C ALA A 248 -21.66 -2.18 13.02
N THR A 249 -22.80 -1.99 12.35
CA THR A 249 -23.43 -3.00 11.48
C THR A 249 -22.48 -3.45 10.37
N LEU A 250 -21.85 -2.50 9.67
CA LEU A 250 -20.88 -2.82 8.63
C LEU A 250 -19.68 -3.59 9.19
N ARG A 251 -19.15 -3.23 10.37
CA ARG A 251 -18.05 -3.97 11.02
C ARG A 251 -18.43 -5.40 11.36
N ALA A 252 -19.60 -5.58 11.96
CA ALA A 252 -20.11 -6.89 12.35
C ALA A 252 -20.28 -7.79 11.12
N ARG A 253 -20.95 -7.29 10.08
CA ARG A 253 -21.14 -8.03 8.81
C ARG A 253 -19.80 -8.37 8.16
N LYS A 254 -18.85 -7.43 8.08
CA LYS A 254 -17.54 -7.61 7.44
C LYS A 254 -16.53 -8.41 8.29
N ARG A 255 -16.88 -8.74 9.55
CA ARG A 255 -15.97 -9.35 10.54
C ARG A 255 -14.67 -8.55 10.72
N ARG A 256 -14.80 -7.21 10.72
CA ARG A 256 -13.67 -6.27 10.80
C ARG A 256 -13.78 -5.43 12.06
N ALA A 257 -13.24 -5.96 13.17
CA ALA A 257 -13.39 -5.38 14.50
C ALA A 257 -12.80 -3.97 14.62
N GLU A 258 -11.48 -3.79 14.48
CA GLU A 258 -10.85 -2.50 14.79
C GLU A 258 -10.16 -1.82 13.61
N ARG A 259 -9.83 -2.54 12.52
CA ARG A 259 -9.11 -1.95 11.37
C ARG A 259 -9.85 -0.71 10.84
N PRO A 260 -9.22 0.48 10.81
CA PRO A 260 -9.89 1.73 10.45
C PRO A 260 -10.56 1.68 9.08
N PHE A 261 -11.72 2.31 8.95
CA PHE A 261 -12.37 2.54 7.67
C PHE A 261 -11.89 3.84 7.04
N ALA A 262 -11.80 3.85 5.71
CA ALA A 262 -11.61 5.09 4.98
C ALA A 262 -12.94 5.85 4.86
N VAL A 263 -12.87 7.17 4.89
CA VAL A 263 -14.00 8.08 4.79
C VAL A 263 -13.84 8.91 3.53
N MET A 264 -14.86 8.88 2.68
CA MET A 264 -14.98 9.82 1.57
C MET A 264 -15.71 11.08 2.06
N THR A 265 -15.08 12.23 1.93
CA THR A 265 -15.72 13.52 2.23
C THR A 265 -16.22 14.18 0.94
N PRO A 266 -17.34 14.92 0.96
CA PRO A 266 -17.86 15.59 -0.24
C PRO A 266 -16.88 16.63 -0.82
N THR A 267 -16.17 17.34 0.04
CA THR A 267 -15.26 18.43 -0.35
C THR A 267 -13.99 18.44 0.50
N LEU A 268 -12.98 19.20 0.03
CA LEU A 268 -11.79 19.50 0.81
C LEU A 268 -12.12 20.33 2.07
N ALA A 269 -13.13 21.21 2.00
CA ALA A 269 -13.57 21.99 3.15
C ALA A 269 -14.11 21.08 4.27
N THR A 270 -14.88 20.06 3.92
CA THR A 270 -15.34 19.03 4.88
C THR A 270 -14.15 18.26 5.48
N ALA A 271 -13.15 17.90 4.68
CA ALA A 271 -11.94 17.23 5.20
C ALA A 271 -11.19 18.12 6.22
N ARG A 272 -11.01 19.42 5.95
CA ARG A 272 -10.39 20.39 6.86
C ARG A 272 -11.15 20.59 8.17
N HIS A 273 -12.47 20.40 8.14
CA HIS A 273 -13.31 20.48 9.32
C HIS A 273 -13.14 19.24 10.22
N LEU A 274 -12.98 18.05 9.63
CA LEU A 274 -12.81 16.79 10.37
C LEU A 274 -11.35 16.58 10.87
N CYS A 275 -10.38 17.04 10.09
CA CYS A 275 -8.97 16.74 10.28
C CYS A 275 -8.10 18.01 10.26
N THR A 276 -6.97 17.96 10.94
CA THR A 276 -5.88 18.91 10.70
C THR A 276 -5.19 18.50 9.40
N THR A 277 -4.97 19.47 8.51
CA THR A 277 -4.33 19.26 7.21
C THR A 277 -3.18 20.22 7.00
N ASP A 278 -2.14 19.75 6.30
CA ASP A 278 -1.07 20.58 5.76
C ASP A 278 -1.16 20.73 4.22
N PRO A 279 -0.41 21.66 3.59
CA PRO A 279 -0.47 21.87 2.15
C PRO A 279 -0.05 20.66 1.29
N HIS A 280 0.79 19.76 1.80
CA HIS A 280 1.20 18.54 1.10
C HIS A 280 0.05 17.53 1.10
N GLU A 281 -0.61 17.34 2.22
CA GLU A 281 -1.78 16.46 2.37
C GLU A 281 -2.94 16.91 1.49
N GLU A 282 -3.21 18.22 1.43
CA GLU A 282 -4.28 18.77 0.58
C GLU A 282 -3.99 18.59 -0.92
N ARG A 283 -2.71 18.73 -1.32
CA ARG A 283 -2.29 18.43 -2.69
C ARG A 283 -2.53 16.97 -3.04
N LEU A 284 -2.28 16.04 -2.13
CA LEU A 284 -2.54 14.61 -2.35
C LEU A 284 -4.04 14.32 -2.45
N LEU A 285 -4.87 14.87 -1.56
CA LEU A 285 -6.33 14.73 -1.61
C LEU A 285 -6.93 15.23 -2.94
N THR A 286 -6.34 16.29 -3.51
CA THR A 286 -6.79 16.93 -4.75
C THR A 286 -6.09 16.43 -6.01
N ALA A 287 -5.06 15.59 -5.86
CA ALA A 287 -4.31 15.04 -6.99
C ALA A 287 -5.21 14.18 -7.90
N PRO A 288 -4.87 14.04 -9.20
CA PRO A 288 -5.59 13.17 -10.13
C PRO A 288 -5.73 11.71 -9.66
N GLN A 289 -4.81 11.24 -8.81
CA GLN A 289 -4.80 9.90 -8.25
C GLN A 289 -5.89 9.71 -7.18
N ARG A 290 -6.31 10.78 -6.48
CA ARG A 290 -7.28 10.75 -5.36
C ARG A 290 -7.07 9.57 -4.39
N PRO A 291 -5.89 9.41 -3.78
CA PRO A 291 -5.64 8.35 -2.81
C PRO A 291 -6.41 8.60 -1.49
N ILE A 292 -6.46 7.59 -0.64
CA ILE A 292 -6.77 7.75 0.78
C ILE A 292 -5.53 8.36 1.46
N VAL A 293 -5.69 9.52 2.08
CA VAL A 293 -4.63 10.21 2.84
C VAL A 293 -4.90 10.01 4.33
N LEU A 294 -3.90 9.55 5.08
CA LEU A 294 -4.01 9.44 6.54
C LEU A 294 -3.81 10.82 7.18
N LEU A 295 -4.85 11.37 7.80
CA LEU A 295 -4.86 12.71 8.40
C LEU A 295 -5.14 12.64 9.91
N ALA A 296 -4.55 13.54 10.69
CA ALA A 296 -4.87 13.63 12.12
C ALA A 296 -6.26 14.23 12.35
N ARG A 297 -7.07 13.60 13.21
CA ARG A 297 -8.43 14.04 13.55
C ARG A 297 -8.37 15.25 14.48
N ARG A 298 -9.27 16.22 14.29
CA ARG A 298 -9.44 17.36 15.21
C ARG A 298 -10.13 16.97 16.51
N HIS A 299 -11.11 16.06 16.43
CA HIS A 299 -11.86 15.56 17.57
C HIS A 299 -11.62 14.05 17.72
N ILE A 300 -11.20 13.65 18.93
CA ILE A 300 -11.06 12.24 19.33
C ILE A 300 -12.27 11.92 20.20
N PRO A 301 -13.22 11.09 19.75
CA PRO A 301 -14.34 10.68 20.58
C PRO A 301 -13.84 9.85 21.77
N SER A 302 -14.30 10.16 22.99
CA SER A 302 -14.10 9.30 24.15
C SER A 302 -14.98 8.07 24.02
N THR A 303 -14.43 6.93 23.62
CA THR A 303 -15.16 5.64 23.65
C THR A 303 -14.35 4.58 24.38
N PRO A 304 -14.98 3.76 25.25
CA PRO A 304 -14.34 2.60 25.86
C PRO A 304 -14.10 1.51 24.80
N ARG A 305 -13.07 0.69 25.01
CA ARG A 305 -12.75 -0.47 24.15
C ARG A 305 -13.97 -1.38 23.99
N VAL A 306 -14.23 -1.84 22.77
CA VAL A 306 -15.28 -2.84 22.49
C VAL A 306 -14.93 -4.12 23.27
N PRO A 307 -15.82 -4.64 24.14
CA PRO A 307 -15.58 -5.91 24.83
C PRO A 307 -15.48 -7.06 23.82
N GLU A 308 -14.58 -8.02 24.06
CA GLU A 308 -14.42 -9.19 23.19
C GLU A 308 -15.75 -9.97 23.06
N PRO A 309 -16.06 -10.56 21.89
CA PRO A 309 -17.04 -11.65 21.84
C PRO A 309 -16.43 -12.83 22.61
N GLY A 310 -16.88 -13.02 23.86
CA GLY A 310 -16.47 -14.14 24.68
C GLY A 310 -16.66 -15.45 23.91
N LEU A 311 -15.65 -16.31 23.95
CA LEU A 311 -15.76 -17.72 23.60
C LEU A 311 -16.81 -18.34 24.53
N ALA A 312 -18.09 -18.28 24.13
CA ALA A 312 -19.14 -19.02 24.79
C ALA A 312 -18.81 -20.50 24.60
N SER A 313 -18.46 -21.15 25.71
CA SER A 313 -18.41 -22.59 25.83
C SER A 313 -19.70 -23.18 25.27
N ALA A 314 -19.57 -24.03 24.26
CA ALA A 314 -20.65 -24.90 23.82
C ALA A 314 -21.07 -25.82 24.98
N GLN A 315 -22.06 -25.42 25.76
CA GLN A 315 -22.81 -26.28 26.66
C GLN A 315 -24.27 -26.23 26.25
N GLY A 316 -24.81 -27.41 25.96
CA GLY A 316 -26.03 -27.61 25.20
C GLY A 316 -27.28 -27.01 25.83
N VAL A 317 -28.11 -26.40 24.98
CA VAL A 317 -29.50 -26.10 25.31
C VAL A 317 -30.33 -27.33 24.95
N ARG A 318 -30.84 -28.00 25.97
CA ARG A 318 -31.89 -29.02 25.85
C ARG A 318 -33.21 -28.34 25.49
N ALA A 319 -33.96 -29.01 24.61
CA ALA A 319 -35.36 -28.73 24.36
C ALA A 319 -36.20 -28.87 25.65
N GLY A 320 -37.17 -27.98 25.82
CA GLY A 320 -38.19 -28.03 26.86
C GLY A 320 -39.43 -27.28 26.38
N ASP A 321 -40.50 -28.04 26.15
CA ASP A 321 -41.87 -27.63 25.83
C ASP A 321 -42.50 -26.69 26.86
N GLY A 322 -43.46 -25.89 26.40
CA GLY A 322 -44.76 -25.75 27.08
C GLY A 322 -45.17 -24.37 27.60
N GLY A 323 -46.15 -23.76 26.92
CA GLY A 323 -47.39 -23.31 27.58
C GLY A 323 -47.61 -21.82 27.88
N ASP A 324 -48.61 -21.25 27.18
CA ASP A 324 -49.56 -20.18 27.54
C ASP A 324 -49.01 -18.80 27.97
N GLY A 325 -49.44 -17.65 27.44
CA GLY A 325 -50.73 -17.28 26.87
C GLY A 325 -51.23 -16.04 27.64
N SER A 326 -51.13 -14.84 27.06
CA SER A 326 -52.03 -13.72 27.36
C SER A 326 -51.78 -12.53 26.43
N ALA A 327 -52.87 -12.07 25.82
CA ALA A 327 -52.93 -10.98 24.86
C ALA A 327 -53.27 -9.64 25.54
N CYS A 328 -52.72 -8.55 24.99
CA CYS A 328 -53.26 -7.19 24.99
C CYS A 328 -52.30 -6.32 24.17
N GLY A 329 -52.66 -5.52 23.18
CA GLY A 329 -53.90 -5.18 22.52
C GLY A 329 -53.48 -4.31 21.33
N ALA A 330 -54.01 -4.61 20.16
CA ALA A 330 -53.68 -3.93 18.91
C ALA A 330 -54.43 -2.59 18.83
N GLU A 331 -53.73 -1.51 18.44
CA GLU A 331 -54.37 -0.39 17.76
C GLU A 331 -53.84 -0.32 16.33
N GLN A 332 -54.75 -0.65 15.41
CA GLN A 332 -54.61 -0.52 13.98
C GLN A 332 -54.58 0.96 13.59
N ARG A 333 -53.59 1.36 12.79
CA ARG A 333 -53.78 2.40 11.78
C ARG A 333 -53.29 1.88 10.44
N SER A 334 -54.23 1.28 9.73
CA SER A 334 -54.23 1.15 8.28
C SER A 334 -54.15 2.53 7.64
N GLY A 335 -53.16 2.75 6.78
CA GLY A 335 -53.01 3.97 6.00
C GLY A 335 -52.05 3.72 4.84
N ASP A 336 -52.60 3.67 3.64
CA ASP A 336 -51.99 3.43 2.34
C ASP A 336 -50.58 4.05 2.13
N VAL A 337 -49.58 3.19 1.91
CA VAL A 337 -48.22 3.60 1.49
C VAL A 337 -48.16 3.65 -0.03
N ALA A 338 -48.93 4.54 -0.64
CA ALA A 338 -48.94 4.73 -2.09
C ALA A 338 -49.35 6.16 -2.51
N ALA A 339 -48.78 7.20 -1.91
CA ALA A 339 -48.81 8.56 -2.48
C ALA A 339 -47.90 9.51 -1.69
N ALA A 340 -46.74 9.88 -2.25
CA ALA A 340 -46.06 11.17 -2.02
C ALA A 340 -44.80 11.28 -2.90
N VAL A 341 -44.98 11.36 -4.22
CA VAL A 341 -43.95 11.88 -5.13
C VAL A 341 -44.44 13.24 -5.58
N GLY A 342 -43.98 14.29 -4.90
CA GLY A 342 -44.15 15.68 -5.32
C GLY A 342 -42.92 16.17 -6.09
N PRO A 343 -43.07 17.08 -7.07
CA PRO A 343 -41.96 17.52 -7.91
C PRO A 343 -41.09 18.53 -7.15
N LEU A 344 -39.80 18.25 -7.02
CA LEU A 344 -38.80 19.23 -6.59
C LEU A 344 -38.03 19.69 -7.81
N VAL A 345 -38.40 20.87 -8.33
CA VAL A 345 -37.56 21.65 -9.24
C VAL A 345 -37.55 23.06 -8.69
N ASP A 346 -36.45 23.44 -8.04
CA ASP A 346 -35.99 24.81 -8.09
C ASP A 346 -34.46 24.81 -8.16
N ALA A 347 -33.96 25.56 -9.14
CA ALA A 347 -32.60 25.55 -9.62
C ALA A 347 -31.94 26.89 -9.27
N SER A 348 -31.71 27.16 -7.98
CA SER A 348 -30.73 28.18 -7.55
C SER A 348 -30.65 28.30 -6.02
N VAL A 349 -29.77 27.55 -5.32
CA VAL A 349 -29.15 28.03 -4.06
C VAL A 349 -27.78 27.34 -3.84
N ALA A 350 -26.81 28.14 -3.37
CA ALA A 350 -25.47 27.80 -2.91
C ALA A 350 -25.43 26.74 -1.76
N PRO A 351 -24.26 26.27 -1.29
CA PRO A 351 -24.16 25.02 -0.54
C PRO A 351 -24.87 25.11 0.81
N LEU A 352 -25.94 24.34 0.98
CA LEU A 352 -26.49 23.98 2.29
C LEU A 352 -25.55 22.95 2.96
N ILE A 353 -24.33 23.36 3.29
CA ILE A 353 -23.63 22.79 4.43
C ILE A 353 -23.76 23.85 5.49
N ASP A 354 -24.60 23.61 6.50
CA ASP A 354 -24.52 24.37 7.74
C ASP A 354 -23.16 24.04 8.40
N PRO A 355 -22.19 24.97 8.42
CA PRO A 355 -20.89 24.74 9.03
C PRO A 355 -20.98 24.61 10.57
N SER A 356 -22.15 24.94 11.15
CA SER A 356 -22.40 24.89 12.59
C SER A 356 -22.86 23.53 13.10
N VAL A 357 -23.27 22.61 12.21
CA VAL A 357 -23.55 21.21 12.60
C VAL A 357 -22.25 20.42 12.53
N VAL A 358 -21.57 20.33 13.68
CA VAL A 358 -20.42 19.44 13.88
C VAL A 358 -20.85 18.02 13.50
N THR A 359 -20.55 17.58 12.28
CA THR A 359 -20.81 16.20 11.87
C THR A 359 -19.68 15.35 12.45
N LEU A 360 -19.82 14.98 13.73
CA LEU A 360 -18.90 14.08 14.39
C LEU A 360 -18.85 12.76 13.61
N ILE A 361 -17.65 12.34 13.23
CA ILE A 361 -17.44 11.00 12.67
C ILE A 361 -17.60 9.98 13.80
N ALA A 362 -18.45 8.98 13.54
CA ALA A 362 -18.76 7.92 14.47
C ALA A 362 -17.47 7.26 15.01
N PRO A 363 -17.34 7.05 16.33
CA PRO A 363 -16.16 6.43 16.93
C PRO A 363 -15.75 5.11 16.27
N SER A 364 -16.73 4.28 15.89
CA SER A 364 -16.46 3.01 15.21
C SER A 364 -15.80 3.16 13.85
N VAL A 365 -15.74 4.33 13.22
CA VAL A 365 -15.02 4.46 11.94
C VAL A 365 -13.53 4.15 12.11
N ALA A 366 -12.93 4.61 13.20
CA ALA A 366 -11.53 4.37 13.52
C ALA A 366 -11.39 4.29 15.06
N PRO A 367 -11.72 3.13 15.67
CA PRO A 367 -11.72 2.94 17.11
C PRO A 367 -10.35 3.21 17.72
N CYS A 368 -10.30 4.05 18.75
CA CYS A 368 -9.06 4.44 19.45
C CYS A 368 -7.96 5.01 18.52
N ASP A 369 -8.32 5.47 17.33
CA ASP A 369 -7.40 5.96 16.32
C ASP A 369 -7.45 7.50 16.20
N ARG A 370 -6.29 8.13 16.33
CA ARG A 370 -6.11 9.58 16.16
C ARG A 370 -6.03 9.99 14.69
N MET A 371 -5.82 9.04 13.79
CA MET A 371 -5.75 9.26 12.35
C MET A 371 -7.04 8.78 11.68
N LEU A 372 -7.44 9.48 10.62
CA LEU A 372 -8.54 9.10 9.75
C LEU A 372 -8.01 8.97 8.32
N GLY A 373 -8.34 7.86 7.65
CA GLY A 373 -8.09 7.74 6.22
C GLY A 373 -9.15 8.51 5.46
N VAL A 374 -8.78 9.63 4.84
CA VAL A 374 -9.72 10.51 4.12
C VAL A 374 -9.45 10.47 2.63
N MET A 375 -10.50 10.40 1.81
CA MET A 375 -10.41 10.54 0.36
C MET A 375 -11.46 11.51 -0.16
N LEU A 376 -11.23 12.05 -1.36
CA LEU A 376 -12.20 12.88 -2.07
C LEU A 376 -12.87 12.09 -3.21
N PRO A 377 -14.02 12.55 -3.72
CA PRO A 377 -14.73 11.88 -4.80
C PRO A 377 -13.84 11.86 -6.05
N TYR A 378 -13.78 10.70 -6.69
CA TYR A 378 -12.89 10.49 -7.84
C TYR A 378 -13.61 10.06 -9.12
N SER A 379 -14.84 9.56 -9.02
CA SER A 379 -15.67 9.15 -10.16
C SER A 379 -16.93 10.01 -10.24
N PRO A 380 -17.56 10.16 -11.42
CA PRO A 380 -18.80 10.92 -11.52
C PRO A 380 -19.93 10.33 -10.66
N VAL A 381 -19.97 9.00 -10.49
CA VAL A 381 -20.89 8.33 -9.56
C VAL A 381 -20.72 8.86 -8.13
N HIS A 382 -19.47 9.02 -7.65
CA HIS A 382 -19.21 9.56 -6.32
C HIS A 382 -19.63 11.03 -6.19
N HIS A 383 -19.35 11.84 -7.22
CA HIS A 383 -19.76 13.25 -7.24
C HIS A 383 -21.28 13.41 -7.23
N LEU A 384 -22.01 12.60 -8.01
CA LEU A 384 -23.47 12.62 -8.03
C LEU A 384 -24.06 12.14 -6.70
N LEU A 385 -23.54 11.03 -6.16
CA LEU A 385 -24.00 10.48 -4.88
C LEU A 385 -23.82 11.47 -3.73
N LEU A 386 -22.66 12.12 -3.63
CA LEU A 386 -22.40 13.11 -2.57
C LEU A 386 -23.02 14.48 -2.83
N ARG A 387 -23.53 14.74 -4.05
CA ARG A 387 -24.42 15.89 -4.27
C ARG A 387 -25.79 15.63 -3.67
N GLU A 388 -26.35 14.45 -3.92
CA GLU A 388 -27.65 14.06 -3.35
C GLU A 388 -27.56 13.78 -1.84
N PHE A 389 -26.41 13.30 -1.36
CA PHE A 389 -26.12 13.02 0.05
C PHE A 389 -24.83 13.75 0.50
N PRO A 390 -24.91 15.06 0.84
CA PRO A 390 -23.73 15.90 1.12
C PRO A 390 -23.14 15.68 2.52
N GLN A 391 -22.97 14.42 2.93
CA GLN A 391 -22.36 14.04 4.21
C GLN A 391 -21.19 13.07 3.99
N PRO A 392 -20.23 12.99 4.93
CA PRO A 392 -19.17 12.00 4.87
C PRO A 392 -19.72 10.57 4.91
N ILE A 393 -19.16 9.70 4.07
CA ILE A 393 -19.49 8.27 4.04
C ILE A 393 -18.24 7.44 4.31
N VAL A 394 -18.40 6.34 5.05
CA VAL A 394 -17.40 5.28 5.02
C VAL A 394 -17.39 4.72 3.60
N LEU A 395 -16.20 4.46 3.06
CA LEU A 395 -16.03 3.76 1.80
C LEU A 395 -14.89 2.74 1.95
N THR A 396 -15.24 1.47 2.07
CA THR A 396 -14.28 0.37 2.25
C THR A 396 -14.38 -0.62 1.10
N SER A 397 -13.34 -1.42 0.85
CA SER A 397 -13.36 -2.47 -0.16
C SER A 397 -14.56 -3.41 -0.01
N GLY A 398 -15.19 -3.79 -1.10
CA GLY A 398 -16.28 -4.77 -1.14
C GLY A 398 -15.70 -6.17 -1.14
N ASN A 399 -15.40 -6.68 0.04
CA ASN A 399 -14.85 -8.01 0.30
C ASN A 399 -15.20 -8.46 1.73
N VAL A 400 -15.15 -9.78 1.95
CA VAL A 400 -15.00 -10.33 3.30
C VAL A 400 -13.54 -10.11 3.73
N SER A 401 -13.26 -9.94 5.03
CA SER A 401 -11.94 -9.51 5.53
C SER A 401 -10.77 -10.22 4.82
N ASP A 402 -9.80 -9.42 4.36
CA ASP A 402 -8.52 -9.84 3.78
C ASP A 402 -8.56 -10.62 2.45
N GLU A 403 -9.74 -10.78 1.83
CA GLU A 403 -9.89 -11.22 0.44
C GLU A 403 -9.64 -10.06 -0.56
N PRO A 404 -9.35 -10.34 -1.86
CA PRO A 404 -9.30 -9.30 -2.88
C PRO A 404 -10.66 -8.63 -3.10
N ILE A 405 -10.67 -7.35 -3.45
CA ILE A 405 -11.90 -6.61 -3.78
C ILE A 405 -12.71 -7.31 -4.89
N ALA A 406 -14.02 -7.48 -4.67
CA ALA A 406 -14.92 -8.00 -5.69
C ALA A 406 -15.07 -6.98 -6.85
N TYR A 407 -15.07 -7.46 -8.09
CA TYR A 407 -15.16 -6.58 -9.27
C TYR A 407 -16.07 -7.13 -10.37
N LEU A 408 -16.32 -8.45 -10.38
CA LEU A 408 -17.32 -9.09 -11.23
C LEU A 408 -18.70 -9.01 -10.57
N ASP A 409 -19.73 -8.70 -11.36
CA ASP A 409 -21.07 -8.43 -10.82
C ASP A 409 -21.70 -9.66 -10.16
N ALA A 410 -21.52 -10.85 -10.76
CA ALA A 410 -22.02 -12.10 -10.20
C ALA A 410 -21.37 -12.40 -8.83
N ASP A 411 -20.04 -12.29 -8.75
CA ASP A 411 -19.28 -12.48 -7.50
C ASP A 411 -19.70 -11.47 -6.44
N ALA A 412 -19.84 -10.19 -6.82
CA ALA A 412 -20.24 -9.13 -5.89
C ALA A 412 -21.64 -9.36 -5.31
N LEU A 413 -22.63 -9.71 -6.14
CA LEU A 413 -24.00 -9.98 -5.69
C LEU A 413 -24.09 -11.21 -4.78
N SER A 414 -23.22 -12.20 -5.01
CA SER A 414 -23.15 -13.40 -4.17
C SER A 414 -22.42 -13.14 -2.85
N LEU A 415 -21.18 -12.63 -2.91
CA LEU A 415 -20.29 -12.47 -1.75
C LEU A 415 -20.73 -11.33 -0.84
N LEU A 416 -21.17 -10.21 -1.43
CA LEU A 416 -21.54 -9.02 -0.66
C LEU A 416 -23.03 -9.01 -0.30
N GLY A 417 -23.81 -9.99 -0.77
CA GLY A 417 -25.25 -10.02 -0.57
C GLY A 417 -25.70 -10.19 0.89
N GLY A 418 -24.85 -10.80 1.73
CA GLY A 418 -25.03 -10.84 3.19
C GLY A 418 -24.48 -9.61 3.93
N LEU A 419 -23.76 -8.73 3.22
CA LEU A 419 -23.12 -7.54 3.77
C LEU A 419 -23.92 -6.27 3.45
N ALA A 420 -24.43 -6.15 2.22
CA ALA A 420 -25.08 -4.97 1.68
C ALA A 420 -26.61 -5.10 1.67
N ASP A 421 -27.28 -3.99 1.97
CA ASP A 421 -28.73 -3.86 1.88
C ASP A 421 -29.19 -3.45 0.46
N ALA A 422 -28.30 -2.85 -0.34
CA ALA A 422 -28.56 -2.50 -1.74
C ALA A 422 -27.25 -2.45 -2.56
N PHE A 423 -27.37 -2.53 -3.88
CA PHE A 423 -26.24 -2.42 -4.81
C PHE A 423 -26.48 -1.29 -5.83
N LEU A 424 -25.63 -0.29 -5.82
CA LEU A 424 -25.51 0.70 -6.89
C LEU A 424 -24.43 0.22 -7.88
N LEU A 425 -24.84 -0.28 -9.04
CA LEU A 425 -23.92 -0.88 -10.03
C LEU A 425 -24.20 -0.43 -11.47
N HIS A 426 -23.36 -0.87 -12.40
CA HIS A 426 -23.47 -0.51 -13.81
C HIS A 426 -22.96 -1.60 -14.75
N ASP A 427 -23.39 -1.54 -16.01
CA ASP A 427 -23.08 -2.52 -17.07
C ASP A 427 -21.69 -2.35 -17.72
N ARG A 428 -20.92 -1.30 -17.39
CA ARG A 428 -19.48 -1.28 -17.76
C ARG A 428 -18.70 -2.31 -16.94
N ALA A 429 -18.16 -3.32 -17.60
CA ALA A 429 -17.29 -4.29 -16.97
C ALA A 429 -15.98 -3.65 -16.47
N ILE A 430 -15.49 -4.15 -15.33
CA ILE A 430 -14.15 -3.86 -14.81
C ILE A 430 -13.27 -5.05 -15.25
N ARG A 431 -12.16 -4.78 -15.94
CA ARG A 431 -11.25 -5.83 -16.40
C ARG A 431 -10.23 -6.18 -15.33
N THR A 432 -9.67 -5.17 -14.70
CA THR A 432 -8.59 -5.35 -13.73
C THR A 432 -9.00 -4.69 -12.43
N ARG A 433 -8.99 -5.47 -11.35
CA ARG A 433 -9.27 -4.95 -10.01
C ARG A 433 -8.17 -4.01 -9.54
N ALA A 434 -8.53 -2.97 -8.81
CA ALA A 434 -7.58 -2.05 -8.20
C ALA A 434 -8.18 -1.44 -6.93
N ASP A 435 -7.65 -1.82 -5.78
CA ASP A 435 -7.96 -1.16 -4.50
C ASP A 435 -7.55 0.31 -4.51
N ASP A 436 -8.16 1.11 -3.64
CA ASP A 436 -7.73 2.48 -3.39
C ASP A 436 -6.31 2.49 -2.78
N SER A 437 -5.45 3.35 -3.33
CA SER A 437 -4.12 3.61 -2.76
C SER A 437 -4.26 4.32 -1.41
N VAL A 438 -3.36 4.02 -0.48
CA VAL A 438 -3.29 4.66 0.84
C VAL A 438 -1.92 5.30 0.97
N VAL A 439 -1.89 6.57 1.32
CA VAL A 439 -0.67 7.36 1.45
C VAL A 439 -0.68 8.16 2.76
N ARG A 440 0.50 8.53 3.22
CA ARG A 440 0.66 9.51 4.29
C ARG A 440 1.76 10.51 3.91
N VAL A 441 1.82 11.63 4.62
CA VAL A 441 2.90 12.61 4.46
C VAL A 441 3.90 12.41 5.60
N VAL A 442 5.19 12.34 5.25
CA VAL A 442 6.31 12.31 6.19
C VAL A 442 7.35 13.32 5.72
N ARG A 443 7.73 14.28 6.57
CA ARG A 443 8.67 15.38 6.23
C ARG A 443 8.33 16.08 4.89
N GLY A 444 7.04 16.34 4.65
CA GLY A 444 6.57 17.02 3.43
C GLY A 444 6.63 16.16 2.15
N ARG A 445 6.84 14.85 2.25
CA ARG A 445 6.85 13.92 1.10
C ARG A 445 5.75 12.88 1.23
N GLU A 446 5.19 12.50 0.08
CA GLU A 446 4.28 11.36 -0.02
C GLU A 446 5.04 10.08 0.28
N VAL A 447 4.49 9.25 1.18
CA VAL A 447 4.97 7.90 1.46
C VAL A 447 3.79 6.94 1.28
N PRO A 448 3.86 6.03 0.29
CA PRO A 448 2.82 5.02 0.11
C PRO A 448 2.77 4.07 1.32
N VAL A 449 1.56 3.82 1.82
CA VAL A 449 1.25 2.70 2.71
C VAL A 449 0.75 1.51 1.89
N ARG A 450 -0.01 1.81 0.84
CA ARG A 450 -0.53 0.88 -0.16
C ARG A 450 -0.50 1.53 -1.54
N ARG A 451 0.17 0.88 -2.49
CA ARG A 451 0.27 1.31 -3.89
C ARG A 451 -0.69 0.50 -4.76
N SER A 452 -1.70 1.15 -5.34
CA SER A 452 -2.72 0.50 -6.18
C SER A 452 -3.33 1.51 -7.19
N ARG A 453 -4.64 1.81 -7.15
CA ARG A 453 -5.34 2.73 -8.06
C ARG A 453 -4.67 4.11 -8.10
N GLY A 454 -4.52 4.69 -9.28
CA GLY A 454 -3.85 5.99 -9.49
C GLY A 454 -2.33 5.90 -9.65
N HIS A 455 -1.72 4.79 -9.25
CA HIS A 455 -0.28 4.55 -9.37
C HIS A 455 0.03 3.41 -10.33
N VAL A 456 -0.71 2.31 -10.26
CA VAL A 456 -0.53 1.14 -11.13
C VAL A 456 -1.17 1.41 -12.50
N PRO A 457 -0.52 1.04 -13.62
CA PRO A 457 0.71 0.24 -13.75
C PRO A 457 1.93 1.10 -14.12
N ARG A 458 2.05 2.33 -13.58
CA ARG A 458 3.23 3.17 -13.84
C ARG A 458 4.49 2.38 -13.44
N PRO A 459 5.50 2.26 -14.32
CA PRO A 459 6.71 1.50 -13.98
C PRO A 459 7.58 2.28 -13.00
N SER A 460 8.30 1.53 -12.16
CA SER A 460 9.45 2.03 -11.40
C SER A 460 10.73 1.84 -12.23
N PRO A 461 11.61 2.84 -12.31
CA PRO A 461 12.84 2.72 -13.08
C PRO A 461 13.86 1.83 -12.36
N LEU A 462 14.37 0.80 -13.03
CA LEU A 462 15.49 0.03 -12.56
C LEU A 462 16.82 0.77 -12.79
N VAL A 463 17.72 0.67 -11.80
CA VAL A 463 19.08 1.20 -11.88
C VAL A 463 19.93 0.36 -12.84
N ARG A 464 19.81 -0.97 -12.75
CA ARG A 464 20.38 -1.94 -13.68
C ARG A 464 19.26 -2.52 -14.54
N ALA A 465 19.41 -2.45 -15.86
CA ALA A 465 18.34 -2.86 -16.77
C ALA A 465 18.16 -4.39 -16.76
N ALA A 466 16.95 -4.90 -16.54
CA ALA A 466 16.62 -6.31 -16.71
C ALA A 466 16.82 -6.75 -18.17
N ARG A 467 18.03 -7.21 -18.52
CA ARG A 467 18.41 -7.69 -19.86
C ARG A 467 17.61 -8.92 -20.25
N ARG A 468 17.37 -9.79 -19.28
CA ARG A 468 16.45 -10.91 -19.34
C ARG A 468 15.18 -10.52 -18.59
N PRO A 469 13.98 -10.77 -19.13
CA PRO A 469 12.76 -10.40 -18.44
C PRO A 469 12.61 -11.14 -17.11
N VAL A 470 12.24 -10.42 -16.06
CA VAL A 470 12.13 -10.93 -14.69
C VAL A 470 10.67 -10.94 -14.25
N LEU A 471 10.25 -12.00 -13.57
CA LEU A 471 9.11 -11.98 -12.67
C LEU A 471 9.63 -12.05 -11.23
N ALA A 472 9.31 -11.06 -10.42
CA ALA A 472 9.51 -11.11 -8.98
C ALA A 472 8.17 -11.42 -8.29
N CYS A 473 8.15 -12.52 -7.54
CA CYS A 473 6.94 -13.09 -6.96
C CYS A 473 6.50 -12.41 -5.65
N GLY A 474 7.31 -11.54 -5.04
CA GLY A 474 6.97 -10.83 -3.81
C GLY A 474 7.08 -11.70 -2.55
N ALA A 475 6.49 -11.18 -1.46
CA ALA A 475 6.37 -11.84 -0.16
C ALA A 475 4.94 -12.38 0.06
N GLU A 476 4.58 -12.80 1.27
CA GLU A 476 3.23 -13.28 1.62
C GLU A 476 2.29 -12.13 2.00
N LEU A 477 2.73 -11.23 2.89
CA LEU A 477 1.89 -10.16 3.42
C LEU A 477 1.87 -8.97 2.48
N LYS A 478 0.74 -8.25 2.45
CA LYS A 478 0.51 -7.03 1.63
C LYS A 478 0.96 -7.19 0.17
N HIS A 479 0.79 -8.39 -0.35
CA HIS A 479 1.42 -8.94 -1.53
C HIS A 479 1.29 -8.05 -2.79
N THR A 480 2.41 -7.94 -3.50
CA THR A 480 2.53 -7.45 -4.88
C THR A 480 3.50 -8.34 -5.63
N PHE A 481 3.34 -8.45 -6.95
CA PHE A 481 4.34 -9.03 -7.84
C PHE A 481 4.90 -7.95 -8.77
N CYS A 482 6.03 -8.22 -9.42
CA CYS A 482 6.64 -7.28 -10.35
C CYS A 482 7.12 -7.97 -11.63
N LEU A 483 6.75 -7.44 -12.79
CA LEU A 483 7.36 -7.82 -14.07
C LEU A 483 8.37 -6.77 -14.49
N ALA A 484 9.58 -7.18 -14.84
CA ALA A 484 10.61 -6.26 -15.29
C ALA A 484 11.20 -6.62 -16.66
N ARG A 485 11.47 -5.59 -17.48
CA ARG A 485 12.19 -5.69 -18.75
C ARG A 485 12.88 -4.37 -19.05
N GLY A 486 14.14 -4.43 -19.47
CA GLY A 486 14.93 -3.23 -19.69
C GLY A 486 14.97 -2.40 -18.41
N ARG A 487 14.67 -1.10 -18.48
CA ARG A 487 14.66 -0.24 -17.29
C ARG A 487 13.33 -0.20 -16.56
N HIS A 488 12.30 -0.91 -17.00
CA HIS A 488 10.97 -0.85 -16.40
C HIS A 488 10.73 -2.01 -15.45
N ALA A 489 10.32 -1.69 -14.22
CA ALA A 489 9.76 -2.62 -13.26
C ALA A 489 8.28 -2.28 -13.01
N LEU A 490 7.38 -3.14 -13.46
CA LEU A 490 5.93 -2.99 -13.38
C LEU A 490 5.42 -3.71 -12.13
N VAL A 491 5.45 -3.00 -10.99
CA VAL A 491 4.87 -3.49 -9.73
C VAL A 491 3.35 -3.49 -9.84
N SER A 492 2.73 -4.62 -9.52
CA SER A 492 1.27 -4.84 -9.56
C SER A 492 0.53 -3.94 -8.57
N GLN A 493 -0.80 -3.94 -8.68
CA GLN A 493 -1.66 -3.50 -7.59
C GLN A 493 -1.48 -4.39 -6.35
N HIS A 494 -1.83 -3.83 -5.20
CA HIS A 494 -1.97 -4.58 -3.96
C HIS A 494 -3.01 -5.69 -4.12
N ILE A 495 -2.65 -6.91 -3.74
CA ILE A 495 -3.52 -8.09 -3.82
C ILE A 495 -4.14 -8.43 -2.47
N GLY A 496 -3.46 -8.10 -1.37
CA GLY A 496 -3.84 -8.51 -0.01
C GLY A 496 -2.80 -9.48 0.57
N ASP A 497 -3.18 -10.26 1.57
CA ASP A 497 -2.29 -11.23 2.20
C ASP A 497 -2.46 -12.59 1.50
N LEU A 498 -1.36 -13.16 1.01
CA LEU A 498 -1.36 -14.33 0.13
C LEU A 498 -1.52 -15.64 0.94
N GLU A 499 -2.62 -15.75 1.68
CA GLU A 499 -2.87 -16.82 2.66
C GLU A 499 -4.01 -17.78 2.24
N ASN A 500 -4.78 -17.45 1.20
CA ASN A 500 -5.96 -18.21 0.78
C ASN A 500 -6.07 -18.38 -0.74
N TYR A 501 -7.06 -19.17 -1.18
CA TYR A 501 -7.26 -19.49 -2.59
C TYR A 501 -7.62 -18.25 -3.41
N GLU A 502 -8.41 -17.34 -2.86
CA GLU A 502 -8.89 -16.13 -3.53
C GLU A 502 -7.72 -15.18 -3.85
N THR A 503 -6.81 -14.97 -2.90
CA THR A 503 -5.60 -14.16 -3.10
C THR A 503 -4.60 -14.85 -4.02
N LEU A 504 -4.42 -16.18 -3.91
CA LEU A 504 -3.59 -16.96 -4.84
C LEU A 504 -4.10 -16.91 -6.29
N ARG A 505 -5.41 -17.06 -6.49
CA ARG A 505 -6.04 -16.92 -7.81
C ARG A 505 -5.83 -15.51 -8.35
N SER A 506 -6.05 -14.48 -7.53
CA SER A 506 -5.84 -13.07 -7.92
C SER A 506 -4.38 -12.80 -8.32
N PHE A 507 -3.42 -13.36 -7.58
CA PHE A 507 -1.99 -13.29 -7.92
C PHE A 507 -1.67 -13.96 -9.25
N THR A 508 -2.03 -15.24 -9.41
CA THR A 508 -1.67 -16.03 -10.60
C THR A 508 -2.35 -15.53 -11.88
N GLU A 509 -3.63 -15.13 -11.80
CA GLU A 509 -4.33 -14.48 -12.91
C GLU A 509 -3.76 -13.11 -13.23
N GLY A 510 -3.39 -12.34 -12.20
CA GLY A 510 -2.74 -11.04 -12.31
C GLY A 510 -1.41 -11.13 -13.06
N VAL A 511 -0.55 -12.08 -12.71
CA VAL A 511 0.73 -12.32 -13.41
C VAL A 511 0.48 -12.62 -14.89
N ARG A 512 -0.40 -13.59 -15.19
CA ARG A 512 -0.75 -13.94 -16.58
C ARG A 512 -1.33 -12.76 -17.35
N HIS A 513 -2.12 -11.91 -16.70
CA HIS A 513 -2.67 -10.71 -17.30
C HIS A 513 -1.56 -9.69 -17.63
N PHE A 514 -0.63 -9.43 -16.72
CA PHE A 514 0.48 -8.50 -16.94
C PHE A 514 1.45 -9.01 -18.02
N GLU A 515 1.79 -10.31 -18.01
CA GLU A 515 2.64 -10.94 -19.04
C GLU A 515 2.07 -10.69 -20.44
N ARG A 516 0.77 -10.92 -20.61
CA ARG A 516 0.04 -10.62 -21.85
C ARG A 516 -0.01 -9.11 -22.13
N LEU A 517 -0.43 -8.30 -21.17
CA LEU A 517 -0.69 -6.88 -21.40
C LEU A 517 0.56 -6.11 -21.84
N PHE A 518 1.73 -6.45 -21.27
CA PHE A 518 3.00 -5.77 -21.53
C PHE A 518 3.96 -6.56 -22.46
N GLY A 519 3.52 -7.71 -22.94
CA GLY A 519 4.31 -8.61 -23.79
C GLY A 519 5.62 -9.02 -23.13
N ILE A 520 5.58 -9.40 -21.84
CA ILE A 520 6.73 -9.80 -21.04
C ILE A 520 6.61 -11.29 -20.76
N ARG A 521 7.57 -12.09 -21.26
CA ARG A 521 7.71 -13.51 -20.94
C ARG A 521 8.90 -13.67 -20.00
N PRO A 522 8.70 -13.97 -18.71
CA PRO A 522 9.80 -14.10 -17.76
C PRO A 522 10.77 -15.22 -18.16
N GLU A 523 12.07 -14.92 -18.10
CA GLU A 523 13.16 -15.89 -18.20
C GLU A 523 13.84 -16.12 -16.84
N VAL A 524 13.64 -15.18 -15.91
CA VAL A 524 14.15 -15.23 -14.55
C VAL A 524 12.98 -15.04 -13.60
N VAL A 525 12.89 -15.88 -12.56
CA VAL A 525 11.88 -15.76 -11.51
C VAL A 525 12.57 -15.54 -10.16
N ALA A 526 12.35 -14.36 -9.58
CA ALA A 526 12.87 -13.98 -8.28
C ALA A 526 11.82 -14.22 -7.18
N HIS A 527 12.22 -14.77 -6.05
CA HIS A 527 11.30 -15.10 -4.95
C HIS A 527 11.98 -14.98 -3.58
N ASP A 528 11.18 -14.95 -2.53
CA ASP A 528 11.65 -15.03 -1.14
C ASP A 528 12.11 -16.46 -0.82
N PRO A 529 13.19 -16.69 -0.04
CA PRO A 529 13.60 -18.04 0.35
C PRO A 529 12.66 -18.74 1.34
N HIS A 530 11.65 -18.07 1.89
CA HIS A 530 10.70 -18.69 2.82
C HIS A 530 9.97 -19.87 2.14
N PRO A 531 10.09 -21.11 2.67
CA PRO A 531 9.62 -22.31 1.98
C PRO A 531 8.10 -22.42 1.92
N GLU A 532 7.39 -21.88 2.92
CA GLU A 532 5.93 -22.02 2.99
C GLU A 532 5.12 -20.98 2.21
N TYR A 533 5.75 -19.89 1.73
CA TYR A 533 5.03 -18.85 1.01
C TYR A 533 4.42 -19.40 -0.27
N LEU A 534 3.14 -19.10 -0.52
CA LEU A 534 2.47 -19.48 -1.77
C LEU A 534 3.14 -18.85 -3.00
N SER A 535 3.73 -17.65 -2.85
CA SER A 535 4.50 -16.98 -3.90
C SER A 535 5.79 -17.75 -4.25
N THR A 536 6.47 -18.31 -3.24
CA THR A 536 7.65 -19.16 -3.41
C THR A 536 7.29 -20.48 -4.07
N LYS A 537 6.23 -21.15 -3.60
CA LYS A 537 5.74 -22.40 -4.21
C LYS A 537 5.38 -22.18 -5.69
N TYR A 538 4.67 -21.10 -6.01
CA TYR A 538 4.39 -20.70 -7.39
C TYR A 538 5.66 -20.45 -8.22
N ALA A 539 6.69 -19.82 -7.64
CA ALA A 539 7.96 -19.60 -8.32
C ALA A 539 8.66 -20.93 -8.65
N LEU A 540 8.73 -21.86 -7.70
CA LEU A 540 9.38 -23.16 -7.87
C LEU A 540 8.65 -24.07 -8.87
N GLU A 541 7.33 -23.91 -9.02
CA GLU A 541 6.52 -24.65 -10.00
C GLU A 541 6.65 -24.11 -11.43
N ARG A 542 7.28 -22.95 -11.65
CA ARG A 542 7.54 -22.41 -12.99
C ARG A 542 8.63 -23.22 -13.69
N GLY A 543 8.29 -23.88 -14.79
CA GLY A 543 9.25 -24.49 -15.70
C GLY A 543 10.00 -23.48 -16.58
N ASP A 544 11.15 -23.88 -17.13
CA ASP A 544 11.93 -23.15 -18.14
C ASP A 544 12.38 -21.73 -17.75
N VAL A 545 12.61 -21.48 -16.46
CA VAL A 545 13.11 -20.19 -15.93
C VAL A 545 14.33 -20.38 -15.03
N GLN A 546 15.17 -19.35 -14.94
CA GLN A 546 16.20 -19.30 -13.91
C GLN A 546 15.59 -18.79 -12.60
N LEU A 547 15.71 -19.56 -11.52
CA LEU A 547 15.28 -19.14 -10.18
C LEU A 547 16.35 -18.29 -9.49
N VAL A 548 15.92 -17.23 -8.82
CA VAL A 548 16.77 -16.35 -8.00
C VAL A 548 16.11 -16.16 -6.64
N ALA A 549 16.64 -16.82 -5.62
CA ALA A 549 16.21 -16.58 -4.24
C ALA A 549 16.82 -15.27 -3.73
N VAL A 550 15.99 -14.35 -3.22
CA VAL A 550 16.43 -13.06 -2.67
C VAL A 550 15.94 -12.96 -1.23
N GLN A 551 16.89 -12.81 -0.31
CA GLN A 551 16.56 -12.74 1.12
C GLN A 551 15.66 -11.53 1.43
N HIS A 552 14.66 -11.74 2.29
CA HIS A 552 13.59 -10.79 2.59
C HIS A 552 14.08 -9.36 2.93
N HIS A 553 15.02 -9.23 3.85
CA HIS A 553 15.54 -7.95 4.33
C HIS A 553 16.48 -7.31 3.30
N HIS A 554 17.21 -8.12 2.53
CA HIS A 554 17.96 -7.65 1.37
C HIS A 554 17.01 -7.07 0.30
N ALA A 555 15.88 -7.73 0.02
CA ALA A 555 14.87 -7.21 -0.89
C ALA A 555 14.27 -5.90 -0.40
N HIS A 556 14.02 -5.74 0.91
CA HIS A 556 13.64 -4.45 1.50
C HIS A 556 14.66 -3.35 1.17
N ILE A 557 15.95 -3.58 1.45
CA ILE A 557 16.99 -2.59 1.16
C ILE A 557 17.14 -2.32 -0.36
N ALA A 558 17.13 -3.37 -1.18
CA ALA A 558 17.24 -3.26 -2.64
C ALA A 558 16.06 -2.50 -3.26
N SER A 559 14.86 -2.65 -2.70
CA SER A 559 13.68 -1.88 -3.12
C SER A 559 13.85 -0.38 -2.82
N CYS A 560 14.34 -0.03 -1.63
CA CYS A 560 14.63 1.35 -1.24
C CYS A 560 15.73 1.98 -2.11
N LEU A 561 16.81 1.23 -2.38
CA LEU A 561 17.88 1.64 -3.29
C LEU A 561 17.33 1.95 -4.69
N THR A 562 16.58 1.02 -5.25
CA THR A 562 16.00 1.14 -6.60
C THR A 562 15.03 2.31 -6.70
N ASP A 563 14.16 2.47 -5.71
CA ASP A 563 13.19 3.58 -5.66
C ASP A 563 13.86 4.95 -5.52
N ASN A 564 15.12 4.99 -5.07
CA ASN A 564 15.96 6.17 -5.02
C ASN A 564 16.93 6.32 -6.20
N GLY A 565 16.93 5.39 -7.15
CA GLY A 565 17.89 5.40 -8.27
C GLY A 565 19.33 5.06 -7.87
N ALA A 566 19.54 4.44 -6.71
CA ALA A 566 20.84 4.05 -6.18
C ALA A 566 21.13 2.55 -6.36
N ALA A 567 22.40 2.17 -6.45
CA ALA A 567 22.82 0.77 -6.54
C ALA A 567 23.51 0.23 -5.28
N GLY A 568 23.91 1.10 -4.35
CA GLY A 568 24.79 0.75 -3.22
C GLY A 568 26.29 0.88 -3.53
N PRO A 569 27.17 0.47 -2.60
CA PRO A 569 26.85 -0.08 -1.28
C PRO A 569 26.31 0.95 -0.30
N VAL A 570 25.49 0.52 0.66
CA VAL A 570 24.92 1.33 1.75
C VAL A 570 24.92 0.58 3.07
N ILE A 571 24.77 1.32 4.17
CA ILE A 571 24.29 0.76 5.43
C ILE A 571 22.77 0.61 5.30
N GLY A 572 22.27 -0.62 5.23
CA GLY A 572 20.84 -0.91 5.22
C GLY A 572 20.32 -1.15 6.63
N VAL A 573 19.28 -0.45 7.04
CA VAL A 573 18.55 -0.75 8.29
C VAL A 573 17.20 -1.33 7.89
N ALA A 574 17.03 -2.63 8.13
CA ALA A 574 15.85 -3.41 7.76
C ALA A 574 15.06 -3.78 9.03
N PHE A 575 14.18 -2.88 9.47
CA PHE A 575 13.36 -3.07 10.67
C PHE A 575 11.92 -3.39 10.27
N ASP A 576 11.48 -4.58 10.62
CA ASP A 576 10.24 -5.17 10.12
C ASP A 576 9.55 -6.08 11.17
N GLY A 577 8.40 -6.65 10.79
CA GLY A 577 7.69 -7.69 11.50
C GLY A 577 8.47 -9.00 11.54
N LEU A 578 8.42 -9.81 10.49
CA LEU A 578 9.13 -11.09 10.43
C LEU A 578 9.59 -11.32 9.01
N GLY A 579 10.85 -11.74 8.84
CA GLY A 579 11.32 -12.32 7.60
C GLY A 579 12.22 -13.52 7.86
N TYR A 580 12.27 -14.44 6.90
CA TYR A 580 13.02 -15.68 7.03
C TYR A 580 14.54 -15.39 7.06
N GLY A 581 15.18 -15.75 8.18
CA GLY A 581 16.63 -15.65 8.35
C GLY A 581 17.36 -16.85 7.75
N LEU A 582 18.58 -16.63 7.28
CA LEU A 582 19.42 -17.71 6.73
C LEU A 582 19.96 -18.65 7.82
N ASP A 583 19.90 -18.23 9.08
CA ASP A 583 20.36 -18.93 10.29
C ASP A 583 19.22 -19.67 11.03
N ARG A 584 18.07 -19.86 10.36
CA ARG A 584 16.83 -20.43 10.94
C ARG A 584 16.21 -19.60 12.08
N THR A 585 16.67 -18.37 12.29
CA THR A 585 15.97 -17.40 13.15
C THR A 585 15.04 -16.52 12.32
N LEU A 586 14.08 -15.86 12.98
CA LEU A 586 13.20 -14.91 12.31
C LEU A 586 13.75 -13.49 12.46
N TRP A 587 14.20 -12.92 11.36
CA TRP A 587 14.79 -11.58 11.32
C TRP A 587 13.71 -10.49 11.33
N GLY A 588 14.12 -9.27 11.67
CA GLY A 588 13.25 -8.09 11.63
C GLY A 588 13.82 -6.86 12.33
N GLY A 589 15.09 -6.89 12.73
CA GLY A 589 15.77 -5.78 13.41
C GLY A 589 17.22 -5.73 12.97
N GLU A 590 17.45 -5.72 11.66
CA GLU A 590 18.74 -6.01 11.06
C GLU A 590 19.47 -4.74 10.58
N PHE A 591 20.78 -4.74 10.74
CA PHE A 591 21.70 -3.81 10.10
C PHE A 591 22.56 -4.58 9.10
N LEU A 592 22.49 -4.17 7.85
CA LEU A 592 23.14 -4.79 6.71
C LEU A 592 24.16 -3.83 6.09
N VAL A 593 25.22 -4.36 5.51
CA VAL A 593 26.01 -3.66 4.49
C VAL A 593 25.60 -4.28 3.16
N ALA A 594 24.92 -3.53 2.30
CA ALA A 594 24.22 -4.11 1.15
C ALA A 594 24.30 -3.25 -0.11
N ASP A 595 24.24 -3.92 -1.27
CA ASP A 595 24.02 -3.34 -2.58
C ASP A 595 22.95 -4.17 -3.33
N LEU A 596 22.77 -3.95 -4.64
CA LEU A 596 21.79 -4.72 -5.43
C LEU A 596 22.20 -6.18 -5.71
N THR A 597 23.45 -6.57 -5.47
CA THR A 597 24.00 -7.90 -5.78
C THR A 597 24.24 -8.77 -4.56
N GLY A 598 24.40 -8.18 -3.39
CA GLY A 598 24.61 -8.93 -2.16
C GLY A 598 24.44 -8.09 -0.90
N PHE A 599 24.54 -8.76 0.25
CA PHE A 599 24.52 -8.13 1.55
C PHE A 599 25.39 -8.90 2.54
N ARG A 600 25.87 -8.21 3.56
CA ARG A 600 26.48 -8.76 4.76
C ARG A 600 25.67 -8.32 5.97
N ARG A 601 25.27 -9.27 6.83
CA ARG A 601 24.65 -8.96 8.13
C ARG A 601 25.74 -8.40 9.06
N ALA A 602 25.57 -7.16 9.52
CA ALA A 602 26.59 -6.41 10.25
C ALA A 602 26.18 -6.10 11.70
N GLY A 603 24.89 -6.12 12.00
CA GLY A 603 24.38 -6.11 13.36
C GLY A 603 22.90 -6.43 13.42
N HIS A 604 22.39 -6.74 14.61
CA HIS A 604 20.96 -7.02 14.80
C HIS A 604 20.48 -6.75 16.23
N LEU A 605 19.17 -6.67 16.42
CA LEU A 605 18.57 -6.73 17.76
C LEU A 605 18.81 -8.10 18.39
N ALA A 606 19.11 -8.13 19.70
CA ALA A 606 19.22 -9.36 20.47
C ALA A 606 17.99 -10.25 20.27
N THR A 607 18.22 -11.54 20.05
CA THR A 607 17.15 -12.49 19.79
C THR A 607 16.33 -12.76 21.05
N VAL A 608 15.02 -12.92 20.87
CA VAL A 608 14.05 -13.20 21.92
C VAL A 608 13.15 -14.36 21.47
N PRO A 609 12.79 -15.30 22.34
CA PRO A 609 11.82 -16.35 22.01
C PRO A 609 10.43 -15.75 21.75
N MET A 610 9.73 -16.28 20.76
CA MET A 610 8.36 -15.89 20.40
C MET A 610 7.34 -16.96 20.87
N PRO A 611 6.91 -16.95 22.14
CA PRO A 611 6.19 -18.07 22.74
C PRO A 611 4.81 -18.31 22.12
N GLY A 612 4.64 -19.46 21.49
CA GLY A 612 3.44 -19.84 20.73
C GLY A 612 3.52 -19.50 19.24
N GLY A 613 4.68 -19.10 18.73
CA GLY A 613 4.89 -18.79 17.32
C GLY A 613 3.93 -17.70 16.84
N ALA A 614 3.08 -18.03 15.85
CA ALA A 614 2.07 -17.12 15.30
C ALA A 614 1.09 -16.57 16.36
N ALA A 615 0.90 -17.24 17.51
CA ALA A 615 0.07 -16.71 18.58
C ALA A 615 0.62 -15.38 19.15
N ALA A 616 1.95 -15.21 19.20
CA ALA A 616 2.57 -13.98 19.70
C ALA A 616 2.40 -12.79 18.74
N ILE A 617 2.15 -13.04 17.45
CA ILE A 617 1.79 -11.99 16.48
C ILE A 617 0.41 -11.41 16.81
N ARG A 618 -0.56 -12.29 17.15
CA ARG A 618 -1.94 -11.89 17.48
C ARG A 618 -2.11 -11.43 18.93
N GLN A 619 -1.19 -11.81 19.81
CA GLN A 619 -1.24 -11.55 21.25
C GLN A 619 0.07 -10.89 21.72
N PRO A 620 0.26 -9.58 21.46
CA PRO A 620 1.44 -8.82 21.87
C PRO A 620 1.92 -9.02 23.32
N TRP A 621 1.01 -9.27 24.27
CA TRP A 621 1.36 -9.53 25.67
C TRP A 621 2.30 -10.74 25.86
N ARG A 622 2.29 -11.69 24.92
CA ARG A 622 3.21 -12.83 24.91
C ARG A 622 4.66 -12.41 24.68
N MET A 623 4.88 -11.41 23.83
CA MET A 623 6.21 -10.81 23.64
C MET A 623 6.61 -10.03 24.89
N ALA A 624 5.69 -9.27 25.50
CA ALA A 624 5.97 -8.62 26.78
C ALA A 624 6.41 -9.64 27.85
N ALA A 625 5.73 -10.78 27.98
CA ALA A 625 6.12 -11.84 28.89
C ALA A 625 7.53 -12.40 28.61
N ALA A 626 7.89 -12.57 27.33
CA ALA A 626 9.23 -13.04 26.94
C ALA A 626 10.33 -12.03 27.28
N TYR A 627 10.15 -10.74 26.96
CA TYR A 627 11.11 -9.68 27.30
C TYR A 627 11.26 -9.49 28.82
N LEU A 628 10.16 -9.57 29.57
CA LEU A 628 10.15 -9.36 31.02
C LEU A 628 10.71 -10.54 31.83
N ALA A 629 10.72 -11.74 31.24
CA ALA A 629 11.37 -12.90 31.84
C ALA A 629 12.92 -12.81 31.80
N ASP A 630 13.46 -11.77 31.16
CA ASP A 630 14.90 -11.50 30.97
C ASP A 630 15.67 -12.76 30.54
N LEU A 631 15.05 -13.53 29.65
CA LEU A 631 15.64 -14.72 29.04
C LEU A 631 16.67 -14.28 28.00
N SER A 632 17.78 -13.72 28.47
CA SER A 632 18.98 -13.54 27.66
C SER A 632 19.48 -14.94 27.25
N PRO A 633 19.81 -15.19 25.96
CA PRO A 633 20.05 -16.54 25.50
C PRO A 633 21.32 -17.15 26.09
N SER A 634 21.17 -18.06 27.05
CA SER A 634 21.99 -19.27 27.12
C SER A 634 21.16 -20.41 26.52
N VAL A 635 21.61 -20.98 25.41
CA VAL A 635 20.90 -22.11 24.77
C VAL A 635 21.67 -23.40 25.08
N PRO A 636 20.99 -24.51 25.44
CA PRO A 636 21.61 -25.82 25.61
C PRO A 636 22.13 -26.39 24.27
N ASP A 637 23.20 -27.17 24.32
CA ASP A 637 23.92 -27.74 23.16
C ASP A 637 23.07 -28.58 22.17
N SER A 638 21.84 -28.97 22.52
CA SER A 638 21.02 -29.91 21.75
C SER A 638 20.37 -29.34 20.48
N VAL A 639 20.42 -28.02 20.23
CA VAL A 639 19.91 -27.40 18.98
C VAL A 639 20.98 -27.36 17.87
N ARG A 640 22.23 -27.75 18.16
CA ARG A 640 23.33 -27.74 17.18
C ARG A 640 23.29 -28.87 16.15
N GLN A 641 22.48 -29.90 16.35
CA GLN A 641 22.47 -31.08 15.47
C GLN A 641 21.04 -31.45 15.06
N GLY A 642 20.67 -31.07 13.83
CA GLY A 642 19.45 -31.48 13.13
C GLY A 642 19.70 -31.54 11.61
N PRO A 643 18.97 -32.38 10.87
CA PRO A 643 19.47 -33.15 9.71
C PRO A 643 19.93 -32.32 8.51
N THR A 644 20.86 -32.90 7.76
CA THR A 644 21.68 -32.33 6.66
C THR A 644 20.97 -32.19 5.31
N ASP A 645 19.68 -32.47 5.22
CA ASP A 645 18.99 -32.53 3.93
C ASP A 645 18.33 -31.19 3.59
N GLY A 646 19.03 -30.37 2.80
CA GLY A 646 18.57 -29.06 2.32
C GLY A 646 19.70 -28.06 1.97
N ALA A 647 20.95 -28.39 2.30
CA ALA A 647 22.10 -27.49 2.18
C ALA A 647 22.45 -27.06 0.73
N ALA A 648 21.95 -27.76 -0.29
CA ALA A 648 22.28 -27.45 -1.69
C ALA A 648 21.62 -26.16 -2.21
N HIS A 649 20.51 -25.69 -1.62
CA HIS A 649 19.77 -24.53 -2.13
C HIS A 649 20.19 -23.18 -1.50
N LEU A 650 20.81 -23.21 -0.31
CA LEU A 650 21.24 -22.01 0.43
C LEU A 650 22.61 -21.46 -0.03
N ALA A 651 23.45 -22.29 -0.67
CA ALA A 651 24.80 -21.91 -1.09
C ALA A 651 24.86 -20.85 -2.22
N SER A 652 23.73 -20.57 -2.89
CA SER A 652 23.63 -19.53 -3.93
C SER A 652 23.08 -18.19 -3.43
N ILE A 653 22.82 -18.04 -2.12
CA ILE A 653 22.18 -16.85 -1.54
C ILE A 653 23.23 -15.81 -1.10
N SER A 654 24.49 -16.21 -0.85
CA SER A 654 25.58 -15.30 -0.51
C SER A 654 26.42 -14.93 -1.75
N GLY A 655 26.11 -13.79 -2.36
CA GLY A 655 26.99 -13.15 -3.35
C GLY A 655 28.29 -12.69 -2.69
N ARG A 656 29.45 -13.07 -3.27
CA ARG A 656 30.78 -12.67 -2.77
C ARG A 656 31.01 -11.17 -2.96
N PHE A 657 31.50 -10.49 -1.92
CA PHE A 657 32.17 -9.20 -2.05
C PHE A 657 33.52 -9.41 -2.77
N PRO A 658 33.90 -8.59 -3.76
CA PRO A 658 35.28 -8.53 -4.23
C PRO A 658 36.14 -7.81 -3.18
N ASP A 659 37.19 -8.48 -2.70
CA ASP A 659 38.16 -7.93 -1.75
C ASP A 659 38.80 -6.65 -2.31
N GLY A 660 38.48 -5.50 -1.70
CA GLY A 660 39.15 -4.23 -1.95
C GLY A 660 40.51 -4.21 -1.26
N GLY A 661 41.58 -4.08 -2.04
CA GLY A 661 42.96 -4.19 -1.59
C GLY A 661 43.33 -3.38 -0.35
N HIS A 662 43.87 -4.08 0.64
CA HIS A 662 44.63 -3.52 1.74
C HIS A 662 45.77 -2.65 1.21
N ARG A 663 45.73 -1.34 1.52
CA ARG A 663 46.95 -0.55 1.68
C ARG A 663 47.29 -0.55 3.15
N ASP A 664 48.45 -1.12 3.44
CA ASP A 664 49.13 -1.07 4.72
C ASP A 664 49.58 0.37 5.02
N PRO A 665 49.38 0.88 6.24
CA PRO A 665 50.28 1.87 6.78
C PRO A 665 50.81 1.39 8.13
N ALA A 666 51.95 0.71 8.08
CA ALA A 666 52.93 0.80 9.14
C ALA A 666 53.54 2.21 9.14
N ASP A 667 53.60 2.78 10.34
CA ASP A 667 54.39 3.93 10.84
C ASP A 667 53.57 5.15 11.30
N GLY A 668 53.70 5.44 12.60
CA GLY A 668 53.31 6.72 13.19
C GLY A 668 52.62 6.64 14.54
N ALA A 669 53.25 6.01 15.55
CA ALA A 669 52.87 6.18 16.94
C ALA A 669 53.27 7.58 17.43
N ALA A 670 52.30 8.40 17.84
CA ALA A 670 52.54 9.53 18.73
C ALA A 670 51.27 9.88 19.54
N GLN A 671 51.35 9.53 20.82
CA GLN A 671 50.69 10.07 22.01
C GLN A 671 49.76 11.28 21.81
N LEU A 672 48.50 11.15 22.28
CA LEU A 672 47.86 12.16 23.13
C LEU A 672 46.87 11.45 24.08
N THR A 673 47.33 11.22 25.30
CA THR A 673 46.56 10.77 26.45
C THR A 673 45.73 11.91 27.03
N GLY A 674 44.51 11.61 27.48
CA GLY A 674 43.87 12.36 28.56
C GLY A 674 42.42 12.74 28.29
N LEU A 675 41.49 11.90 28.77
CA LEU A 675 40.36 12.28 29.63
C LEU A 675 39.58 11.01 29.99
N SER A 676 39.94 10.42 31.12
CA SER A 676 39.22 9.36 31.81
C SER A 676 37.96 9.96 32.44
N MET A 677 36.76 9.57 31.97
CA MET A 677 35.54 9.69 32.75
C MET A 677 35.13 8.31 33.26
N SER A 678 35.29 8.13 34.56
CA SER A 678 34.95 6.92 35.30
C SER A 678 33.41 6.78 35.36
N PHE A 679 32.87 5.70 34.82
CA PHE A 679 31.50 5.27 35.09
C PHE A 679 31.51 4.32 36.30
N PRO A 680 30.50 4.37 37.19
CA PRO A 680 30.44 3.49 38.35
C PRO A 680 30.27 2.03 37.93
N ASP A 681 31.07 1.18 38.57
CA ASP A 681 31.09 -0.27 38.44
C ASP A 681 29.77 -0.85 38.98
N ILE A 682 28.85 -1.22 38.08
CA ILE A 682 27.65 -1.98 38.44
C ILE A 682 28.01 -3.47 38.31
N GLY A 683 28.50 -4.01 39.42
CA GLY A 683 28.93 -5.39 39.55
C GLY A 683 27.84 -6.42 39.20
N ARG A 684 28.31 -7.56 38.69
CA ARG A 684 27.58 -8.83 38.55
C ARG A 684 26.79 -9.13 39.83
N ARG A 685 25.45 -9.13 39.76
CA ARG A 685 24.59 -9.84 40.71
C ARG A 685 24.10 -11.12 40.06
N GLY A 686 24.26 -12.21 40.80
CA GLY A 686 24.02 -13.58 40.35
C GLY A 686 22.56 -13.89 40.06
N HIS A 687 22.40 -14.93 39.24
CA HIS A 687 21.15 -15.58 38.86
C HIS A 687 20.43 -16.17 40.09
N ALA A 688 19.57 -15.38 40.76
CA ALA A 688 18.56 -15.91 41.70
C ALA A 688 17.39 -14.96 42.04
N GLU A 689 17.38 -13.69 41.64
CA GLU A 689 16.34 -12.71 42.07
C GLU A 689 15.52 -12.08 40.91
N GLY A 690 15.27 -12.80 39.81
CA GLY A 690 14.66 -12.25 38.59
C GLY A 690 13.14 -11.97 38.61
N ASN A 691 12.42 -12.10 39.73
CA ASN A 691 10.94 -12.04 39.74
C ASN A 691 10.35 -10.91 40.61
N ALA A 692 11.16 -10.13 41.34
CA ALA A 692 10.66 -9.11 42.26
C ALA A 692 10.26 -7.78 41.58
N GLY A 693 10.92 -7.41 40.47
CA GLY A 693 10.68 -6.13 39.75
C GLY A 693 9.53 -6.14 38.75
N THR A 694 8.94 -7.31 38.45
CA THR A 694 7.81 -7.45 37.50
C THR A 694 6.47 -7.71 38.20
N ALA A 695 6.47 -7.82 39.53
CA ALA A 695 5.27 -7.93 40.34
C ALA A 695 4.52 -6.59 40.34
N GLY A 696 3.23 -6.59 39.97
CA GLY A 696 2.40 -5.37 39.92
C GLY A 696 2.34 -4.66 38.57
N LEU A 697 2.90 -5.23 37.49
CA LEU A 697 2.70 -4.69 36.14
C LEU A 697 1.30 -5.04 35.62
N ALA A 698 0.56 -4.02 35.16
CA ALA A 698 -0.80 -4.19 34.65
C ALA A 698 -0.90 -5.23 33.52
N VAL A 699 0.11 -5.38 32.66
CA VAL A 699 0.12 -6.41 31.59
C VAL A 699 0.15 -7.84 32.14
N ARG A 700 0.85 -8.06 33.26
CA ARG A 700 0.92 -9.35 33.95
C ARG A 700 -0.40 -9.63 34.66
N GLU A 701 -0.99 -8.63 35.31
CA GLU A 701 -2.28 -8.76 35.99
C GLU A 701 -3.42 -9.11 35.01
N ARG A 702 -3.51 -8.40 33.89
CA ARG A 702 -4.52 -8.69 32.84
C ARG A 702 -4.39 -10.08 32.25
N ASN A 703 -3.19 -10.68 32.29
CA ASN A 703 -2.90 -11.97 31.68
C ASN A 703 -2.48 -13.05 32.70
N ALA A 704 -2.76 -12.85 33.99
CA ALA A 704 -2.24 -13.67 35.08
C ALA A 704 -2.52 -15.16 34.91
N ALA A 705 -3.72 -15.52 34.43
CA ALA A 705 -4.14 -16.90 34.22
C ALA A 705 -3.26 -17.70 33.24
N ARG A 706 -2.54 -17.02 32.33
CA ARG A 706 -1.73 -17.67 31.28
C ARG A 706 -0.26 -17.27 31.33
N TRP A 707 0.11 -16.36 32.21
CA TRP A 707 1.46 -15.76 32.24
C TRP A 707 2.54 -16.82 32.44
N ASP A 708 2.44 -17.63 33.49
CA ASP A 708 3.46 -18.62 33.86
C ASP A 708 3.61 -19.72 32.80
N ALA A 709 2.51 -20.11 32.15
CA ALA A 709 2.54 -21.07 31.06
C ALA A 709 3.30 -20.50 29.84
N VAL A 710 3.09 -19.23 29.51
CA VAL A 710 3.75 -18.56 28.37
C VAL A 710 5.22 -18.29 28.62
N THR A 711 5.59 -17.86 29.82
CA THR A 711 7.00 -17.68 30.20
C THR A 711 7.73 -19.02 30.22
N ALA A 712 7.07 -20.11 30.66
CA ALA A 712 7.64 -21.46 30.60
C ALA A 712 7.86 -21.94 29.15
N LEU A 713 6.95 -21.63 28.21
CA LEU A 713 7.16 -21.93 26.78
C LEU A 713 8.41 -21.22 26.24
N ALA A 714 8.56 -19.93 26.56
CA ALA A 714 9.72 -19.14 26.17
C ALA A 714 11.02 -19.72 26.75
N ALA A 715 11.04 -20.03 28.05
CA ALA A 715 12.23 -20.56 28.73
C ALA A 715 12.66 -21.95 28.24
N ARG A 716 11.70 -22.80 27.84
CA ARG A 716 11.96 -24.16 27.37
C ARG A 716 12.20 -24.25 25.85
N ALA A 717 12.11 -23.13 25.12
CA ALA A 717 12.20 -23.07 23.66
C ALA A 717 11.22 -24.01 22.92
N VAL A 718 10.06 -24.30 23.52
CA VAL A 718 9.02 -25.16 22.91
C VAL A 718 8.00 -24.29 22.19
N ASN A 719 7.84 -24.49 20.88
CA ASN A 719 6.99 -23.65 20.02
C ASN A 719 7.27 -22.15 20.23
N ALA A 720 8.55 -21.81 20.39
CA ALA A 720 9.03 -20.49 20.71
C ALA A 720 10.23 -20.15 19.83
N PRO A 721 10.05 -19.99 18.50
CA PRO A 721 11.14 -19.66 17.60
C PRO A 721 11.82 -18.35 18.04
N LEU A 722 13.13 -18.27 17.84
CA LEU A 722 13.90 -17.07 18.15
C LEU A 722 13.69 -16.00 17.08
N THR A 723 13.54 -14.75 17.51
CA THR A 723 13.39 -13.61 16.62
C THR A 723 14.20 -12.39 17.06
N SER A 724 14.77 -11.67 16.10
CA SER A 724 15.40 -10.35 16.27
C SER A 724 14.46 -9.20 15.83
N SER A 725 13.15 -9.46 15.79
CA SER A 725 12.17 -8.53 15.21
C SER A 725 12.00 -7.22 15.98
N ALA A 726 12.16 -6.10 15.26
CA ALA A 726 11.76 -4.79 15.76
C ALA A 726 10.23 -4.69 15.92
N GLY A 727 9.44 -5.28 15.01
CA GLY A 727 7.98 -5.30 15.15
C GLY A 727 7.52 -5.97 16.45
N ARG A 728 8.13 -7.11 16.83
CA ARG A 728 7.82 -7.81 18.10
C ARG A 728 8.28 -7.04 19.34
N LEU A 729 9.37 -6.27 19.24
CA LEU A 729 9.77 -5.32 20.28
C LEU A 729 8.70 -4.23 20.50
N PHE A 730 8.17 -3.66 19.41
CA PHE A 730 7.08 -2.69 19.48
C PHE A 730 5.80 -3.29 20.06
N ASP A 731 5.45 -4.53 19.69
CA ASP A 731 4.31 -5.25 20.23
C ASP A 731 4.43 -5.42 21.76
N ALA A 732 5.62 -5.83 22.25
CA ALA A 732 5.87 -5.95 23.68
C ALA A 732 5.65 -4.62 24.42
N VAL A 733 6.22 -3.53 23.91
CA VAL A 733 6.08 -2.20 24.52
C VAL A 733 4.65 -1.70 24.45
N ALA A 734 3.91 -1.98 23.38
CA ALA A 734 2.50 -1.61 23.27
C ALA A 734 1.62 -2.34 24.29
N ALA A 735 1.87 -3.63 24.54
CA ALA A 735 1.16 -4.38 25.59
C ALA A 735 1.48 -3.85 27.00
N ILE A 736 2.73 -3.45 27.24
CA ILE A 736 3.18 -2.89 28.53
C ILE A 736 2.62 -1.49 28.76
N ALA A 737 2.87 -0.56 27.83
CA ALA A 737 2.62 0.87 28.03
C ALA A 737 1.17 1.28 27.78
N ILE A 738 0.53 0.77 26.72
CA ILE A 738 -0.84 1.19 26.32
C ILE A 738 -1.87 0.06 26.45
N GLY A 739 -1.46 -1.07 27.01
CA GLY A 739 -2.34 -2.20 27.30
C GLY A 739 -2.91 -2.91 26.08
N ARG A 740 -2.23 -2.87 24.92
CA ARG A 740 -2.70 -3.56 23.70
C ARG A 740 -2.29 -5.02 23.72
N ASP A 741 -3.12 -5.87 24.35
CA ASP A 741 -2.80 -7.28 24.57
C ASP A 741 -3.11 -8.18 23.35
N THR A 742 -4.09 -7.80 22.53
CA THR A 742 -4.51 -8.54 21.33
C THR A 742 -4.63 -7.60 20.13
N VAL A 743 -4.42 -8.13 18.93
CA VAL A 743 -4.56 -7.36 17.67
C VAL A 743 -5.51 -8.06 16.70
N SER A 744 -6.23 -7.25 15.93
CA SER A 744 -7.17 -7.68 14.89
C SER A 744 -6.62 -7.53 13.47
N TYR A 745 -5.49 -6.84 13.31
CA TYR A 745 -4.77 -6.71 12.06
C TYR A 745 -3.27 -6.52 12.32
N GLU A 746 -2.47 -6.83 11.30
CA GLU A 746 -1.01 -6.76 11.38
C GLU A 746 -0.50 -5.34 11.67
N GLY A 747 0.43 -5.22 12.62
CA GLY A 747 1.04 -3.95 13.00
C GLY A 747 0.16 -3.03 13.86
N GLN A 748 -1.05 -3.44 14.23
CA GLN A 748 -1.98 -2.61 15.03
C GLN A 748 -1.33 -2.06 16.30
N ALA A 749 -0.65 -2.90 17.08
CA ALA A 749 -0.04 -2.50 18.34
C ALA A 749 1.07 -1.45 18.15
N ALA A 750 1.94 -1.63 17.16
CA ALA A 750 2.96 -0.65 16.81
C ALA A 750 2.37 0.69 16.33
N VAL A 751 1.30 0.63 15.52
CA VAL A 751 0.58 1.81 15.02
C VAL A 751 -0.10 2.57 16.16
N GLU A 752 -0.75 1.88 17.10
CA GLU A 752 -1.36 2.51 18.28
C GLU A 752 -0.31 3.12 19.20
N LEU A 753 0.85 2.46 19.37
CA LEU A 753 1.96 3.01 20.14
C LEU A 753 2.53 4.29 19.51
N GLU A 754 2.67 4.37 18.17
CA GLU A 754 3.02 5.60 17.45
C GLU A 754 2.05 6.73 17.79
N ARG A 755 0.75 6.43 17.76
CA ARG A 755 -0.32 7.41 17.96
C ARG A 755 -0.47 7.86 19.41
N ALA A 756 -0.13 7.00 20.36
CA ALA A 756 -0.11 7.32 21.78
C ALA A 756 1.05 8.27 22.13
N ALA A 757 2.16 8.24 21.38
CA ALA A 757 3.36 9.01 21.66
C ALA A 757 3.08 10.53 21.76
N ALA A 758 3.53 11.14 22.86
CA ALA A 758 3.42 12.57 23.12
C ALA A 758 4.24 13.38 22.09
N PRO A 759 3.64 14.31 21.31
CA PRO A 759 4.35 15.02 20.24
C PRO A 759 5.56 15.83 20.69
N GLY A 760 5.51 16.43 21.89
CA GLY A 760 6.56 17.30 22.42
C GLY A 760 7.62 16.63 23.30
N GLU A 761 7.51 15.33 23.56
CA GLU A 761 8.46 14.63 24.42
C GLU A 761 9.76 14.32 23.66
N ALA A 762 10.87 14.86 24.15
CA ALA A 762 12.21 14.74 23.58
C ALA A 762 13.12 13.76 24.32
N GLY A 763 12.72 13.25 25.49
CA GLY A 763 13.49 12.25 26.24
C GLY A 763 13.72 10.97 25.43
N THR A 764 14.72 10.18 25.80
CA THR A 764 15.12 8.97 25.09
C THR A 764 15.57 7.89 26.05
N TYR A 765 15.30 6.62 25.72
CA TYR A 765 15.86 5.50 26.45
C TYR A 765 17.20 5.04 25.87
N PRO A 766 18.18 4.66 26.71
CA PRO A 766 19.44 4.10 26.25
C PRO A 766 19.27 2.63 25.82
N CYS A 767 20.05 2.19 24.84
CA CYS A 767 20.13 0.80 24.41
C CYS A 767 21.60 0.43 24.25
N ARG A 768 22.08 -0.63 24.92
CA ARG A 768 23.48 -1.06 24.78
C ARG A 768 23.70 -1.74 23.43
N ILE A 769 24.83 -1.43 22.80
CA ILE A 769 25.34 -2.08 21.58
C ILE A 769 26.63 -2.83 21.91
N ILE A 770 26.56 -4.16 21.93
CA ILE A 770 27.66 -5.06 22.30
C ILE A 770 28.43 -5.46 21.03
N GLY A 771 29.77 -5.42 21.05
CA GLY A 771 30.62 -5.90 19.96
C GLY A 771 30.85 -7.42 20.00
N ALA A 772 31.23 -8.01 18.85
CA ALA A 772 31.36 -9.46 18.67
C ALA A 772 32.24 -10.17 19.71
N GLY A 773 33.30 -9.53 20.20
CA GLY A 773 34.24 -10.13 21.17
C GLY A 773 33.75 -10.24 22.62
N ARG A 774 32.55 -9.75 22.96
CA ARG A 774 32.01 -9.74 24.35
C ARG A 774 30.61 -10.34 24.51
N ALA A 775 30.01 -10.83 23.43
CA ALA A 775 28.72 -11.50 23.50
C ALA A 775 28.92 -13.00 23.77
N GLU A 776 28.48 -13.49 24.94
CA GLU A 776 28.42 -14.93 25.24
C GLU A 776 26.99 -15.41 24.90
N GLY A 777 26.81 -16.27 23.88
CA GLY A 777 25.52 -16.84 23.48
C GLY A 777 25.34 -17.03 21.96
N PRO A 778 24.40 -17.86 21.48
CA PRO A 778 24.10 -17.99 20.05
C PRO A 778 23.49 -16.68 19.51
N GLY A 779 24.09 -16.15 18.44
CA GLY A 779 23.86 -14.78 17.95
C GLY A 779 25.10 -13.90 18.10
N ALA A 780 26.07 -14.27 18.93
CA ALA A 780 27.42 -13.70 18.97
C ALA A 780 28.31 -14.16 17.79
N GLY A 781 27.69 -14.39 16.62
CA GLY A 781 28.37 -14.91 15.44
C GLY A 781 29.29 -13.88 14.79
N ARG A 782 30.37 -14.36 14.18
CA ARG A 782 31.08 -13.60 13.15
C ARG A 782 30.17 -13.46 11.93
N ALA A 783 30.23 -12.33 11.22
CA ALA A 783 29.56 -12.19 9.94
C ALA A 783 30.05 -13.28 8.95
N ASP A 784 29.26 -13.56 7.90
CA ASP A 784 29.78 -14.31 6.73
C ASP A 784 31.02 -13.56 6.22
N GLY A 785 32.20 -14.19 6.36
CA GLY A 785 33.51 -13.58 6.06
C GLY A 785 34.40 -13.24 7.26
N GLY A 786 33.99 -13.49 8.50
CA GLY A 786 34.88 -13.44 9.68
C GLY A 786 34.98 -12.10 10.42
N GLU A 787 34.28 -11.05 9.97
CA GLU A 787 34.24 -9.71 10.59
C GLU A 787 33.29 -9.63 11.80
N GLU A 788 33.52 -8.64 12.69
CA GLU A 788 32.75 -8.46 13.93
C GLU A 788 31.32 -7.93 13.69
N MET A 789 30.32 -8.71 14.11
CA MET A 789 28.90 -8.30 14.15
C MET A 789 28.53 -7.71 15.53
N PHE A 790 27.74 -6.65 15.56
CA PHE A 790 27.25 -6.10 16.85
C PHE A 790 25.83 -6.58 17.19
N VAL A 791 25.51 -6.60 18.49
CA VAL A 791 24.18 -6.94 19.00
C VAL A 791 23.60 -5.76 19.80
N ALA A 792 22.38 -5.35 19.45
CA ALA A 792 21.65 -4.28 20.12
C ALA A 792 20.65 -4.83 21.14
N MET A 793 20.74 -4.39 22.39
CA MET A 793 19.99 -4.95 23.51
C MET A 793 18.59 -4.33 23.64
N GLY A 794 17.62 -4.80 22.85
CA GLY A 794 16.22 -4.36 22.92
C GLY A 794 15.60 -4.48 24.32
N HIS A 795 16.07 -5.43 25.14
CA HIS A 795 15.70 -5.59 26.56
C HIS A 795 15.94 -4.33 27.39
N ASP A 796 16.99 -3.55 27.10
CA ASP A 796 17.28 -2.32 27.84
C ASP A 796 16.19 -1.26 27.62
N LEU A 797 15.61 -1.20 26.41
CA LEU A 797 14.49 -0.32 26.10
C LEU A 797 13.21 -0.75 26.84
N VAL A 798 12.94 -2.06 26.91
CA VAL A 798 11.78 -2.59 27.65
C VAL A 798 11.92 -2.35 29.15
N ARG A 799 13.12 -2.54 29.72
CA ARG A 799 13.39 -2.25 31.13
C ARG A 799 13.16 -0.77 31.45
N ALA A 800 13.68 0.14 30.61
CA ALA A 800 13.47 1.58 30.79
C ALA A 800 11.99 1.98 30.72
N VAL A 801 11.20 1.33 29.85
CA VAL A 801 9.73 1.50 29.79
C VAL A 801 9.07 1.08 31.11
N VAL A 802 9.47 -0.06 31.67
CA VAL A 802 8.94 -0.57 32.95
C VAL A 802 9.30 0.37 34.11
N ASP A 803 10.55 0.81 34.16
CA ASP A 803 11.06 1.70 35.21
C ASP A 803 10.31 3.04 35.22
N ASP A 804 10.12 3.65 34.04
CA ASP A 804 9.39 4.93 33.90
C ASP A 804 7.89 4.78 34.27
N LEU A 805 7.23 3.69 33.87
CA LEU A 805 5.85 3.41 34.27
C LEU A 805 5.73 3.18 35.77
N GLY A 806 6.69 2.47 36.37
CA GLY A 806 6.78 2.28 37.82
C GLY A 806 7.02 3.60 38.58
N ALA A 807 7.68 4.57 37.95
CA ALA A 807 7.85 5.93 38.44
C ALA A 807 6.64 6.85 38.19
N GLY A 808 5.55 6.34 37.59
CA GLY A 808 4.32 7.10 37.34
C GLY A 808 4.33 7.95 36.06
N ALA A 809 5.22 7.67 35.11
CA ALA A 809 5.21 8.37 33.83
C ALA A 809 3.96 8.02 32.99
N GLU A 810 3.40 9.03 32.32
CA GLU A 810 2.24 8.86 31.45
C GLU A 810 2.56 7.95 30.25
N PRO A 811 1.66 7.04 29.83
CA PRO A 811 1.88 6.13 28.69
C PRO A 811 2.32 6.81 27.40
N GLY A 812 1.80 8.02 27.12
CA GLY A 812 2.18 8.79 25.94
C GLY A 812 3.62 9.31 25.98
N VAL A 813 4.12 9.67 27.18
CA VAL A 813 5.52 10.06 27.40
C VAL A 813 6.42 8.85 27.20
N VAL A 814 6.06 7.71 27.80
CA VAL A 814 6.80 6.44 27.68
C VAL A 814 6.88 5.98 26.22
N ALA A 815 5.75 6.02 25.51
CA ALA A 815 5.71 5.70 24.08
C ALA A 815 6.64 6.61 23.28
N ALA A 816 6.64 7.93 23.53
CA ALA A 816 7.53 8.86 22.85
C ALA A 816 9.02 8.60 23.14
N ARG A 817 9.39 8.38 24.40
CA ARG A 817 10.77 8.07 24.81
C ARG A 817 11.28 6.75 24.24
N PHE A 818 10.41 5.75 24.13
CA PHE A 818 10.71 4.49 23.46
C PHE A 818 11.03 4.69 21.98
N HIS A 819 10.19 5.42 21.23
CA HIS A 819 10.46 5.71 19.82
C HIS A 819 11.78 6.48 19.64
N ASN A 820 12.03 7.47 20.48
CA ASN A 820 13.27 8.25 20.46
C ASN A 820 14.48 7.35 20.77
N GLY A 821 14.34 6.39 21.70
CA GLY A 821 15.35 5.39 22.02
C GLY A 821 15.66 4.44 20.87
N VAL A 822 14.65 3.95 20.15
CA VAL A 822 14.86 3.15 18.94
C VAL A 822 15.54 3.98 17.84
N ALA A 823 15.14 5.24 17.65
CA ALA A 823 15.79 6.12 16.68
C ALA A 823 17.27 6.32 17.01
N ARG A 824 17.58 6.60 18.28
CA ARG A 824 18.95 6.74 18.79
C ARG A 824 19.77 5.46 18.59
N LEU A 825 19.19 4.29 18.91
CA LEU A 825 19.81 3.00 18.67
C LEU A 825 20.23 2.83 17.20
N ILE A 826 19.34 3.18 16.26
CA ILE A 826 19.64 3.08 14.84
C ILE A 826 20.78 4.01 14.45
N VAL A 827 20.76 5.26 14.93
CA VAL A 827 21.83 6.24 14.67
C VAL A 827 23.18 5.74 15.19
N GLU A 828 23.23 5.24 16.43
CA GLU A 828 24.46 4.72 17.05
C GLU A 828 24.98 3.47 16.31
N GLY A 829 24.08 2.56 15.90
CA GLY A 829 24.44 1.40 15.06
C GLY A 829 25.04 1.81 13.71
N CYS A 830 24.45 2.81 13.04
CA CYS A 830 24.97 3.31 11.76
C CYS A 830 26.31 4.02 11.91
N VAL A 831 26.50 4.81 12.99
CA VAL A 831 27.80 5.46 13.28
C VAL A 831 28.89 4.42 13.44
N ARG A 832 28.64 3.36 14.21
CA ARG A 832 29.59 2.25 14.40
C ARG A 832 29.91 1.54 13.09
N LEU A 833 28.91 1.31 12.23
CA LEU A 833 29.15 0.71 10.91
C LEU A 833 29.94 1.62 9.99
N ARG A 834 29.74 2.94 10.04
CA ARG A 834 30.56 3.89 9.31
C ARG A 834 32.02 3.86 9.77
N GLU A 835 32.27 3.77 11.07
CA GLU A 835 33.63 3.64 11.60
C GLU A 835 34.33 2.38 11.08
N GLN A 836 33.58 1.28 10.87
CA GLN A 836 34.10 0.02 10.35
C GLN A 836 34.23 0.00 8.81
N THR A 837 33.33 0.65 8.07
CA THR A 837 33.18 0.48 6.61
C THR A 837 33.46 1.73 5.78
N GLY A 838 33.49 2.91 6.41
CA GLY A 838 33.56 4.21 5.74
C GLY A 838 32.27 4.65 5.04
N LEU A 839 31.18 3.87 5.09
CA LEU A 839 29.93 4.18 4.38
C LEU A 839 29.17 5.36 5.01
N CYS A 840 28.78 6.32 4.18
CA CYS A 840 28.03 7.52 4.59
C CYS A 840 26.58 7.56 4.09
N VAL A 841 26.12 6.52 3.40
CA VAL A 841 24.74 6.42 2.89
C VAL A 841 23.99 5.34 3.66
N VAL A 842 22.82 5.68 4.18
CA VAL A 842 21.94 4.78 4.94
C VAL A 842 20.62 4.59 4.22
N ALA A 843 20.17 3.36 4.01
CA ALA A 843 18.85 3.04 3.49
C ALA A 843 17.94 2.49 4.60
N LEU A 844 16.80 3.14 4.83
CA LEU A 844 15.80 2.72 5.82
C LEU A 844 14.65 2.00 5.11
N SER A 845 14.39 0.74 5.48
CA SER A 845 13.30 -0.07 4.90
C SER A 845 12.78 -1.13 5.88
N GLY A 846 11.64 -1.74 5.56
CA GLY A 846 10.91 -2.66 6.44
C GLY A 846 9.67 -1.99 7.04
N GLY A 847 8.66 -2.79 7.38
CA GLY A 847 7.34 -2.31 7.78
C GLY A 847 7.33 -1.40 9.00
N VAL A 848 8.33 -1.48 9.89
CA VAL A 848 8.43 -0.59 11.06
C VAL A 848 8.70 0.85 10.65
N PHE A 849 9.34 1.10 9.50
CA PHE A 849 9.52 2.46 8.95
C PHE A 849 8.26 3.02 8.28
N GLN A 850 7.10 2.37 8.40
CA GLN A 850 5.81 3.05 8.19
C GLN A 850 5.48 4.04 9.33
N ASN A 851 6.16 3.91 10.47
CA ASN A 851 6.06 4.79 11.62
C ASN A 851 6.72 6.14 11.31
N ALA A 852 5.91 7.21 11.17
CA ALA A 852 6.43 8.51 10.75
C ALA A 852 7.28 9.17 11.84
N ARG A 853 6.96 8.94 13.12
CA ARG A 853 7.77 9.44 14.24
C ARG A 853 9.16 8.85 14.19
N LEU A 854 9.26 7.53 14.01
CA LEU A 854 10.54 6.84 13.91
C LEU A 854 11.33 7.30 12.69
N VAL A 855 10.73 7.33 11.50
CA VAL A 855 11.40 7.81 10.28
C VAL A 855 11.91 9.24 10.45
N ALA A 856 11.09 10.14 10.99
CA ALA A 856 11.49 11.53 11.20
C ALA A 856 12.68 11.64 12.17
N GLY A 857 12.59 10.97 13.32
CA GLY A 857 13.64 10.99 14.35
C GLY A 857 14.95 10.35 13.89
N THR A 858 14.89 9.15 13.29
CA THR A 858 16.06 8.44 12.77
C THR A 858 16.71 9.24 11.64
N THR A 859 15.92 9.78 10.71
CA THR A 859 16.49 10.53 9.59
C THR A 859 17.17 11.81 10.07
N ALA A 860 16.54 12.58 10.97
CA ALA A 860 17.15 13.78 11.54
C ALA A 860 18.46 13.45 12.27
N GLY A 861 18.46 12.44 13.15
CA GLY A 861 19.67 12.06 13.89
C GLY A 861 20.81 11.53 13.01
N LEU A 862 20.49 10.86 11.90
CA LEU A 862 21.49 10.43 10.91
C LEU A 862 22.04 11.61 10.10
N GLU A 863 21.18 12.51 9.62
CA GLU A 863 21.58 13.72 8.88
C GLU A 863 22.46 14.64 9.75
N GLU A 864 22.14 14.80 11.03
CA GLU A 864 22.97 15.54 12.01
C GLU A 864 24.37 14.94 12.17
N ARG A 865 24.52 13.62 11.95
CA ARG A 865 25.81 12.92 11.95
C ARG A 865 26.46 12.87 10.57
N GLY A 866 25.92 13.56 9.56
CA GLY A 866 26.49 13.69 8.22
C GLY A 866 26.17 12.52 7.28
N PHE A 867 25.17 11.70 7.58
CA PHE A 867 24.73 10.64 6.66
C PHE A 867 23.79 11.18 5.57
N THR A 868 23.87 10.60 4.38
CA THR A 868 22.81 10.70 3.37
C THR A 868 21.80 9.58 3.62
N VAL A 869 20.53 9.94 3.83
CA VAL A 869 19.48 8.95 4.17
C VAL A 869 18.54 8.72 2.99
N LEU A 870 18.39 7.46 2.61
CA LEU A 870 17.46 6.99 1.60
C LEU A 870 16.21 6.41 2.28
N THR A 871 15.05 6.90 1.85
CA THR A 871 13.72 6.43 2.26
C THR A 871 12.87 6.21 1.02
N HIS A 872 11.86 5.36 1.14
CA HIS A 872 10.92 5.04 0.06
C HIS A 872 10.10 6.26 -0.41
N LYS A 873 9.78 6.28 -1.71
CA LYS A 873 9.11 7.37 -2.44
C LYS A 873 7.91 6.89 -3.25
N ASN A 874 8.06 5.86 -4.07
CA ASN A 874 7.01 5.38 -5.00
C ASN A 874 6.44 4.01 -4.65
N VAL A 875 7.14 3.23 -3.82
CA VAL A 875 6.65 1.96 -3.26
C VAL A 875 6.62 2.04 -1.74
N PRO A 876 5.80 1.24 -1.04
CA PRO A 876 5.78 1.25 0.42
C PRO A 876 7.05 0.58 0.99
N PRO A 877 7.51 0.99 2.19
CA PRO A 877 8.62 0.32 2.89
C PRO A 877 8.25 -1.04 3.48
N ASN A 878 6.98 -1.43 3.45
CA ASN A 878 6.50 -2.76 3.85
C ASN A 878 6.60 -3.77 2.68
N ASP A 879 6.11 -4.98 2.90
CA ASP A 879 6.14 -6.10 1.96
C ASP A 879 5.57 -5.80 0.57
N GLY A 880 4.70 -4.80 0.44
CA GLY A 880 4.21 -4.32 -0.85
C GLY A 880 5.31 -3.78 -1.78
N GLY A 881 6.50 -3.47 -1.26
CA GLY A 881 7.70 -3.05 -2.00
C GLY A 881 8.69 -4.19 -2.31
N ILE A 882 8.57 -5.36 -1.69
CA ILE A 882 9.56 -6.47 -1.80
C ILE A 882 9.76 -6.93 -3.24
N SER A 883 8.68 -7.02 -4.02
CA SER A 883 8.75 -7.47 -5.42
C SER A 883 9.60 -6.53 -6.29
N LEU A 884 9.68 -5.23 -5.98
CA LEU A 884 10.60 -4.31 -6.66
C LEU A 884 12.07 -4.64 -6.33
N GLY A 885 12.36 -4.88 -5.05
CA GLY A 885 13.70 -5.25 -4.60
C GLY A 885 14.19 -6.56 -5.21
N GLN A 886 13.34 -7.59 -5.19
CA GLN A 886 13.60 -8.87 -5.87
C GLN A 886 13.88 -8.70 -7.36
N ALA A 887 13.08 -7.90 -8.07
CA ALA A 887 13.28 -7.63 -9.49
C ALA A 887 14.61 -6.90 -9.76
N ALA A 888 14.97 -5.94 -8.90
CA ALA A 888 16.22 -5.20 -9.01
C ALA A 888 17.45 -6.08 -8.76
N VAL A 889 17.40 -6.95 -7.74
CA VAL A 889 18.46 -7.92 -7.44
C VAL A 889 18.65 -8.89 -8.61
N ALA A 890 17.57 -9.51 -9.08
CA ALA A 890 17.65 -10.43 -10.23
C ALA A 890 18.15 -9.74 -11.51
N ALA A 891 17.74 -8.49 -11.76
CA ALA A 891 18.26 -7.70 -12.87
C ALA A 891 19.76 -7.40 -12.72
N ALA A 892 20.23 -7.06 -11.52
CA ALA A 892 21.63 -6.79 -11.25
C ALA A 892 22.51 -8.05 -11.43
N LEU A 893 22.09 -9.19 -10.86
CA LEU A 893 22.79 -10.48 -10.97
C LEU A 893 22.85 -11.04 -12.41
N SER A 894 21.96 -10.57 -13.30
CA SER A 894 21.94 -10.97 -14.71
C SER A 894 22.96 -10.22 -15.58
N HIS A 895 23.74 -9.28 -15.03
CA HIS A 895 24.81 -8.61 -15.76
C HIS A 895 26.15 -9.31 -15.52
N PRO A 896 26.96 -9.58 -16.57
CA PRO A 896 28.36 -9.92 -16.35
C PRO A 896 29.06 -8.73 -15.66
N GLY A 897 29.74 -9.02 -14.55
CA GLY A 897 30.43 -8.05 -13.71
C GLY A 897 31.56 -7.31 -14.40
#